data_AF-A0A2E3XGP4-F1
#
_entry.id   AF-A0A2E3XGP4-F1
#
_cell.length_a   1.000
_cell.length_b   1.000
_cell.length_c   1.000
_cell.angle_alpha   90.00
_cell.angle_beta   90.00
_cell.angle_gamma   90.00
#
_symmetry.space_group_name_H-M   'P 1'
#
loop_
_entity.id
_entity.type
_entity.pdbx_description
1 polymer ?
#
loop_
_entity_poly.entity_id
_entity_poly.type
_entity_poly.pdbx_seq_one_letter_code
_entity_poly.pdbx_strand_id
1 'polypeptide(L)'
;MALCIDTFSNSDGGFPFFKAAGHPASAPLIIKLLKRLSKANKVAIYDPLGFANGFFEIYSSNEITIADVYVQDLNNIGKQILGCTSEPITNLIYSEADFVLIIAFDTTKILSDIKHLVPSKCKVLSLDEARLNENRLTNKSRYLDSLNFATNFAWFRDIKDDHGNSLHTRLVSANYWYRYGSKNITFWLILFDDNGEIIAEWDQKITDSPVGITIDSAEIRERFQLGDFTGQLLVHVLGVKGHDIVKYALDTYSDNPLDLSCTHDSNAWPADFYAGIPAPKSDEKVIIWIQNSHPAPIPAGAVRINLMGHNNQAASLNKEIPPFGSYPLSISDLLPNAIWPQQIELTAGKHFTRPRYEILKSFTDGTIKHRLAHANIERVDLSPDPEIEKISNLMGKGFLLPAPILPASKFLTTILPTPMALTQEKLPITALFYNYLGKKVAEFEFGEILRTDSFEITSDIIGDCGLDEKAGHVELIYNFSIATHSVDGWLHALIRYEDKATGHVAESSFGAHIFNTVLTWNGEPQSYSSNPPGLTTRLFLRTASSMGISSLAVGGEGADTFCHLIYPASTPWHTESNTEVILYASSGKQIASRKINIACGGSKYFLISEIFEEDERKAAYQIDGVNNGYIIIRDTTCRLFGYHGLISACGKAFSLDHMFGF
;
A
#
# COMPACT_ATOMS: atom_id res chain seq x y z
N MET A 1 19.93 -0.47 -10.90
CA MET A 1 20.49 0.14 -9.67
C MET A 1 19.36 0.80 -8.90
N ALA A 2 19.46 0.87 -7.57
CA ALA A 2 18.46 1.53 -6.74
C ALA A 2 18.59 3.06 -6.86
N LEU A 3 17.46 3.77 -6.89
CA LEU A 3 17.44 5.22 -6.92
C LEU A 3 17.88 5.78 -5.55
N CYS A 4 18.80 6.74 -5.57
CA CYS A 4 19.25 7.45 -4.36
C CYS A 4 18.24 8.55 -3.97
N ILE A 5 17.00 8.16 -3.71
CA ILE A 5 15.92 9.05 -3.27
C ILE A 5 15.44 8.70 -1.87
N ASP A 6 15.17 9.73 -1.08
CA ASP A 6 14.49 9.59 0.19
C ASP A 6 12.98 9.58 -0.03
N THR A 7 12.32 8.52 0.41
CA THR A 7 10.87 8.33 0.21
C THR A 7 10.11 8.41 1.53
N PHE A 8 10.61 7.78 2.60
CA PHE A 8 9.96 7.73 3.90
C PHE A 8 10.97 7.50 5.05
N SER A 9 10.70 8.05 6.24
CA SER A 9 11.32 7.65 7.51
C SER A 9 10.25 7.51 8.62
N ASN A 10 10.51 6.67 9.63
CA ASN A 10 9.59 6.54 10.77
C ASN A 10 9.56 7.82 11.64
N SER A 11 10.62 8.63 11.62
CA SER A 11 10.73 9.87 12.41
C SER A 11 9.97 11.04 11.79
N ASP A 12 10.10 11.22 10.48
CA ASP A 12 9.67 12.42 9.76
C ASP A 12 8.53 12.16 8.78
N GLY A 13 8.18 10.89 8.56
CA GLY A 13 7.13 10.45 7.64
C GLY A 13 7.59 10.45 6.18
N GLY A 14 6.65 10.68 5.26
CA GLY A 14 6.92 10.70 3.82
C GLY A 14 7.66 11.97 3.38
N PHE A 15 8.73 11.82 2.60
CA PHE A 15 9.45 12.95 2.02
C PHE A 15 8.77 13.43 0.73
N PRO A 16 8.26 14.67 0.65
CA PRO A 16 7.47 15.13 -0.50
C PRO A 16 8.31 15.43 -1.74
N PHE A 17 9.65 15.53 -1.63
CA PHE A 17 10.50 15.94 -2.74
C PHE A 17 10.37 15.02 -3.95
N PHE A 18 10.48 13.69 -3.77
CA PHE A 18 10.37 12.75 -4.89
C PHE A 18 8.98 12.79 -5.54
N LYS A 19 7.91 13.00 -4.75
CA LYS A 19 6.55 13.16 -5.29
C LYS A 19 6.45 14.46 -6.10
N ALA A 20 7.05 15.54 -5.63
CA ALA A 20 7.03 16.84 -6.31
C ALA A 20 7.83 16.83 -7.62
N ALA A 21 9.05 16.29 -7.57
CA ALA A 21 9.94 16.18 -8.71
C ALA A 21 9.47 15.09 -9.69
N GLY A 22 8.87 14.01 -9.20
CA GLY A 22 8.34 12.89 -9.98
C GLY A 22 6.91 13.07 -10.47
N HIS A 23 6.21 14.16 -10.09
CA HIS A 23 4.81 14.34 -10.45
C HIS A 23 4.66 14.43 -11.99
N PRO A 24 3.70 13.73 -12.62
CA PRO A 24 3.51 13.73 -14.08
C PRO A 24 3.33 15.13 -14.69
N ALA A 25 2.69 16.05 -13.97
CA ALA A 25 2.56 17.44 -14.40
C ALA A 25 3.82 18.31 -14.19
N SER A 26 4.71 17.95 -13.25
CA SER A 26 5.98 18.65 -13.03
C SER A 26 7.05 18.17 -14.02
N ALA A 27 7.04 16.88 -14.35
CA ALA A 27 8.11 16.24 -15.12
C ALA A 27 8.38 16.88 -16.49
N PRO A 28 7.37 17.22 -17.32
CA PRO A 28 7.60 17.92 -18.59
C PRO A 28 8.24 19.30 -18.40
N LEU A 29 7.94 19.99 -17.29
CA LEU A 29 8.52 21.30 -16.98
C LEU A 29 10.00 21.15 -16.58
N ILE A 30 10.32 20.12 -15.79
CA ILE A 30 11.72 19.78 -15.43
C ILE A 30 12.51 19.42 -16.68
N ILE A 31 11.99 18.56 -17.55
CA ILE A 31 12.66 18.18 -18.80
C ILE A 31 12.93 19.43 -19.67
N LYS A 32 11.97 20.35 -19.75
CA LYS A 32 12.15 21.62 -20.47
C LYS A 32 13.23 22.51 -19.83
N LEU A 33 13.29 22.57 -18.50
CA LEU A 33 14.32 23.29 -17.74
C LEU A 33 15.72 22.70 -18.02
N LEU A 34 15.87 21.37 -17.95
CA LEU A 34 17.13 20.68 -18.22
C LEU A 34 17.58 20.83 -19.68
N LYS A 35 16.64 20.78 -20.64
CA LYS A 35 16.93 21.05 -22.06
C LYS A 35 17.38 22.49 -22.34
N ARG A 36 17.03 23.45 -21.47
CA ARG A 36 17.58 24.82 -21.53
C ARG A 36 19.02 24.83 -21.03
N LEU A 37 19.30 24.10 -19.95
CA LEU A 37 20.62 23.98 -19.35
C LEU A 37 21.61 23.22 -20.23
N SER A 38 21.17 22.21 -21.00
CA SER A 38 22.04 21.45 -21.91
C SER A 38 22.61 22.28 -23.08
N LYS A 39 22.08 23.50 -23.30
CA LYS A 39 22.61 24.45 -24.29
C LYS A 39 23.69 25.38 -23.74
N ALA A 40 23.95 25.34 -22.43
CA ALA A 40 25.00 26.11 -21.79
C ALA A 40 26.36 25.42 -21.94
N ASN A 41 27.46 26.18 -21.88
CA ASN A 41 28.80 25.58 -21.88
C ASN A 41 29.13 25.02 -20.50
N LYS A 42 28.71 25.71 -19.43
CA LYS A 42 28.97 25.32 -18.04
C LYS A 42 27.75 25.63 -17.17
N VAL A 43 27.37 24.68 -16.33
CA VAL A 43 26.31 24.82 -15.34
C VAL A 43 26.89 24.55 -13.94
N ALA A 44 26.66 25.47 -13.01
CA ALA A 44 26.90 25.25 -11.60
C ALA A 44 25.63 24.72 -10.95
N ILE A 45 25.76 23.73 -10.08
CA ILE A 45 24.66 23.21 -9.27
C ILE A 45 24.79 23.78 -7.86
N TYR A 46 23.71 24.36 -7.33
CA TYR A 46 23.62 24.68 -5.91
C TYR A 46 22.63 23.73 -5.25
N ASP A 47 23.12 22.92 -4.32
CA ASP A 47 22.34 21.94 -3.57
C ASP A 47 22.22 22.33 -2.08
N PRO A 48 21.31 23.27 -1.75
CA PRO A 48 21.16 23.73 -0.37
C PRO A 48 20.58 22.67 0.58
N LEU A 49 19.87 21.67 0.04
CA LEU A 49 19.04 20.73 0.81
C LEU A 49 19.47 19.26 0.64
N GLY A 50 20.48 18.97 -0.18
CA GLY A 50 20.99 17.61 -0.40
C GLY A 50 20.17 16.80 -1.42
N PHE A 51 19.44 17.45 -2.31
CA PHE A 51 18.53 16.79 -3.26
C PHE A 51 19.17 16.50 -4.62
N ALA A 52 20.38 16.98 -4.90
CA ALA A 52 20.96 16.93 -6.24
C ALA A 52 21.11 15.50 -6.78
N ASN A 53 21.68 14.58 -6.00
CA ASN A 53 21.87 13.19 -6.46
C ASN A 53 20.51 12.54 -6.77
N GLY A 54 19.55 12.56 -5.83
CA GLY A 54 18.24 11.97 -6.05
C GLY A 54 17.46 12.60 -7.21
N PHE A 55 17.60 13.90 -7.42
CA PHE A 55 17.02 14.59 -8.57
C PHE A 55 17.60 14.09 -9.90
N PHE A 56 18.93 13.95 -9.99
CA PHE A 56 19.59 13.53 -11.24
C PHE A 56 19.58 12.01 -11.49
N GLU A 57 19.24 11.21 -10.48
CA GLU A 57 18.85 9.80 -10.67
C GLU A 57 17.51 9.66 -11.40
N ILE A 58 16.55 10.57 -11.15
CA ILE A 58 15.29 10.63 -11.89
C ILE A 58 15.49 11.30 -13.25
N TYR A 59 16.24 12.40 -13.29
CA TYR A 59 16.46 13.17 -14.51
C TYR A 59 17.94 13.18 -14.87
N SER A 60 18.36 12.39 -15.86
CA SER A 60 19.78 12.28 -16.23
C SER A 60 20.47 13.65 -16.44
N SER A 61 21.68 13.81 -15.88
CA SER A 61 22.55 14.97 -16.08
C SER A 61 23.45 14.88 -17.32
N ASN A 62 23.41 13.79 -18.09
CA ASN A 62 24.43 13.47 -19.11
C ASN A 62 24.58 14.54 -20.21
N GLU A 63 23.52 15.29 -20.50
CA GLU A 63 23.55 16.38 -21.50
C GLU A 63 23.98 17.73 -20.91
N ILE A 64 24.25 17.81 -19.62
CA ILE A 64 24.61 19.04 -18.91
C ILE A 64 26.08 18.97 -18.52
N THR A 65 26.86 19.96 -18.95
CA THR A 65 28.24 20.11 -18.49
C THR A 65 28.25 20.78 -17.11
N ILE A 66 28.25 19.95 -16.07
CA ILE A 66 28.35 20.40 -14.68
C ILE A 66 29.80 20.82 -14.41
N ALA A 67 30.01 22.10 -14.09
CA ALA A 67 31.33 22.66 -13.81
C ALA A 67 31.65 22.64 -12.32
N ASP A 68 30.68 23.05 -11.51
CA ASP A 68 30.83 23.26 -10.07
C ASP A 68 29.60 22.73 -9.32
N VAL A 69 29.79 22.23 -8.10
CA VAL A 69 28.70 21.90 -7.18
C VAL A 69 28.93 22.64 -5.87
N TYR A 70 27.94 23.43 -5.46
CA TYR A 70 27.97 24.24 -4.26
C TYR A 70 26.98 23.72 -3.21
N VAL A 71 27.37 23.77 -1.95
CA VAL A 71 26.54 23.36 -0.80
C VAL A 71 26.56 24.43 0.30
N GLN A 72 25.54 24.42 1.15
CA GLN A 72 25.44 25.32 2.30
C GLN A 72 25.83 24.63 3.62
N ASP A 73 25.51 23.34 3.77
CA ASP A 73 25.91 22.57 4.95
C ASP A 73 27.41 22.30 4.93
N LEU A 74 28.11 22.72 5.98
CA LEU A 74 29.55 22.51 6.14
C LEU A 74 29.92 21.02 6.14
N ASN A 75 29.03 20.15 6.63
CA ASN A 75 29.24 18.70 6.62
C ASN A 75 29.19 18.12 5.20
N ASN A 76 28.67 18.87 4.23
CA ASN A 76 28.57 18.43 2.85
C ASN A 76 29.72 18.94 1.97
N ILE A 77 30.60 19.81 2.46
CA ILE A 77 31.77 20.30 1.70
C ILE A 77 32.79 19.15 1.52
N GLY A 78 33.37 19.04 0.32
CA GLY A 78 34.37 18.03 -0.01
C GLY A 78 33.78 16.65 -0.36
N LYS A 79 32.46 16.49 -0.31
CA LYS A 79 31.78 15.26 -0.74
C LYS A 79 31.71 15.20 -2.27
N GLN A 80 31.64 13.98 -2.81
CA GLN A 80 31.37 13.79 -4.24
C GLN A 80 29.86 13.90 -4.50
N ILE A 81 29.47 14.89 -5.29
CA ILE A 81 28.09 15.12 -5.73
C ILE A 81 28.12 15.30 -7.24
N LEU A 82 27.37 14.48 -7.98
CA LEU A 82 27.34 14.51 -9.45
C LEU A 82 28.73 14.45 -10.12
N GLY A 83 29.68 13.73 -9.51
CA GLY A 83 31.06 13.61 -10.00
C GLY A 83 31.97 14.81 -9.74
N CYS A 84 31.49 15.83 -9.03
CA CYS A 84 32.27 16.98 -8.59
C CYS A 84 32.51 16.93 -7.08
N THR A 85 33.66 17.43 -6.64
CA THR A 85 33.89 17.73 -5.22
C THR A 85 33.08 18.98 -4.87
N SER A 86 32.16 18.86 -3.91
CA SER A 86 31.31 19.96 -3.48
C SER A 86 32.12 21.07 -2.77
N GLU A 87 31.79 22.32 -3.09
CA GLU A 87 32.40 23.52 -2.53
C GLU A 87 31.42 24.32 -1.66
N PRO A 88 31.91 25.15 -0.72
CA PRO A 88 31.04 26.08 -0.01
C PRO A 88 30.39 27.07 -0.99
N ILE A 89 29.10 27.36 -0.79
CA ILE A 89 28.35 28.33 -1.61
C ILE A 89 28.99 29.72 -1.69
N THR A 90 29.83 30.11 -0.71
CA THR A 90 30.60 31.36 -0.75
C THR A 90 31.58 31.43 -1.92
N ASN A 91 31.98 30.30 -2.49
CA ASN A 91 32.87 30.24 -3.66
C ASN A 91 32.14 30.49 -4.99
N LEU A 92 30.81 30.57 -5.00
CA LEU A 92 30.02 30.81 -6.21
C LEU A 92 30.45 32.06 -6.99
N ILE A 93 30.98 33.07 -6.29
CA ILE A 93 31.50 34.31 -6.89
C ILE A 93 32.64 34.07 -7.89
N TYR A 94 33.33 32.95 -7.78
CA TYR A 94 34.43 32.56 -8.66
C TYR A 94 33.99 31.61 -9.79
N SER A 95 32.71 31.22 -9.85
CA SER A 95 32.22 30.32 -10.90
C SER A 95 32.26 30.97 -12.27
N GLU A 96 32.65 30.18 -13.28
CA GLU A 96 32.59 30.54 -14.69
C GLU A 96 31.32 30.01 -15.38
N ALA A 97 30.35 29.53 -14.61
CA ALA A 97 29.13 28.94 -15.17
C ALA A 97 28.24 29.98 -15.87
N ASP A 98 27.61 29.58 -16.98
CA ASP A 98 26.59 30.39 -17.65
C ASP A 98 25.29 30.42 -16.84
N PHE A 99 25.03 29.33 -16.12
CA PHE A 99 23.85 29.15 -15.27
C PHE A 99 24.21 28.57 -13.90
N VAL A 100 23.49 29.01 -12.87
CA VAL A 100 23.36 28.28 -11.60
C VAL A 100 21.97 27.64 -11.57
N LEU A 101 21.91 26.32 -11.40
CA LEU A 101 20.67 25.63 -11.07
C LEU A 101 20.60 25.39 -9.55
N ILE A 102 19.61 25.98 -8.89
CA ILE A 102 19.29 25.69 -7.50
C ILE A 102 18.40 24.45 -7.45
N ILE A 103 18.87 23.37 -6.82
CA ILE A 103 18.09 22.14 -6.60
C ILE A 103 17.22 22.31 -5.35
N ALA A 104 16.25 23.21 -5.44
CA ALA A 104 15.23 23.43 -4.43
C ALA A 104 13.98 24.08 -5.03
N PHE A 105 12.86 23.92 -4.34
CA PHE A 105 11.63 24.69 -4.53
C PHE A 105 11.55 25.79 -3.44
N ASP A 106 10.65 26.76 -3.62
CA ASP A 106 10.47 27.92 -2.74
C ASP A 106 11.76 28.75 -2.57
N THR A 107 12.44 29.01 -3.68
CA THR A 107 13.81 29.54 -3.68
C THR A 107 13.92 31.05 -3.50
N THR A 108 12.82 31.79 -3.33
CA THR A 108 12.85 33.25 -3.23
C THR A 108 13.82 33.76 -2.16
N LYS A 109 13.79 33.16 -0.96
CA LYS A 109 14.71 33.54 0.13
C LYS A 109 16.14 33.09 -0.17
N ILE A 110 16.32 31.84 -0.60
CA ILE A 110 17.63 31.26 -0.94
C ILE A 110 18.34 32.14 -1.99
N LEU A 111 17.61 32.52 -3.05
CA LEU A 111 18.12 33.39 -4.11
C LEU A 111 18.48 34.78 -3.60
N SER A 112 17.67 35.36 -2.71
CA SER A 112 17.97 36.66 -2.09
C SER A 112 19.27 36.60 -1.29
N ASP A 113 19.46 35.54 -0.51
CA ASP A 113 20.62 35.35 0.36
C ASP A 113 21.91 35.20 -0.46
N ILE A 114 21.88 34.50 -1.59
CA ILE A 114 23.07 34.27 -2.43
C ILE A 114 23.27 35.31 -3.54
N LYS A 115 22.33 36.26 -3.74
CA LYS A 115 22.34 37.16 -4.91
C LYS A 115 23.67 37.91 -5.09
N HIS A 116 24.32 38.27 -3.99
CA HIS A 116 25.59 38.98 -3.98
C HIS A 116 26.80 38.10 -4.36
N LEU A 117 26.63 36.78 -4.38
CA LEU A 117 27.63 35.79 -4.77
C LEU A 117 27.49 35.35 -6.24
N VAL A 118 26.36 35.62 -6.89
CA VAL A 118 26.12 35.20 -8.27
C VAL A 118 26.94 36.07 -9.23
N PRO A 119 27.79 35.49 -10.10
CA PRO A 119 28.55 36.25 -11.09
C PRO A 119 27.63 37.04 -12.03
N SER A 120 28.02 38.26 -12.42
CA SER A 120 27.15 39.20 -13.15
C SER A 120 26.64 38.71 -14.52
N LYS A 121 27.35 37.77 -15.15
CA LYS A 121 26.96 37.15 -16.43
C LYS A 121 26.16 35.86 -16.26
N CYS A 122 26.11 35.32 -15.05
CA CYS A 122 25.47 34.05 -14.74
C CYS A 122 23.97 34.23 -14.52
N LYS A 123 23.15 33.33 -15.06
CA LYS A 123 21.70 33.31 -14.84
C LYS A 123 21.34 32.26 -13.80
N VAL A 124 20.46 32.61 -12.86
CA VAL A 124 20.00 31.67 -11.83
C VAL A 124 18.64 31.09 -12.21
N LEU A 125 18.55 29.77 -12.16
CA LEU A 125 17.34 28.99 -12.38
C LEU A 125 17.09 28.11 -11.15
N SER A 126 15.86 27.70 -10.93
CA SER A 126 15.52 26.78 -9.84
C SER A 126 14.37 25.86 -10.22
N LEU A 127 14.08 24.90 -9.34
CA LEU A 127 12.93 24.02 -9.52
C LEU A 127 11.59 24.76 -9.37
N ASP A 128 11.58 26.05 -8.97
CA ASP A 128 10.36 26.86 -8.96
C ASP A 128 9.69 26.96 -10.34
N GLU A 129 10.47 26.87 -11.43
CA GLU A 129 9.94 26.85 -12.80
C GLU A 129 9.13 25.58 -13.14
N ALA A 130 9.26 24.54 -12.32
CA ALA A 130 8.59 23.26 -12.48
C ALA A 130 7.54 22.97 -11.39
N ARG A 131 7.11 24.01 -10.66
CA ARG A 131 6.04 23.87 -9.67
C ARG A 131 4.72 23.52 -10.33
N LEU A 132 3.92 22.71 -9.64
CA LEU A 132 2.49 22.63 -9.90
C LEU A 132 1.86 24.02 -9.75
N ASN A 133 0.87 24.30 -10.60
CA ASN A 133 0.10 25.54 -10.54
C ASN A 133 -0.56 25.71 -9.15
N GLU A 134 -0.72 26.95 -8.68
CA GLU A 134 -1.26 27.23 -7.34
C GLU A 134 -2.67 26.65 -7.08
N ASN A 135 -3.46 26.43 -8.13
CA ASN A 135 -4.78 25.81 -8.02
C ASN A 135 -4.73 24.28 -7.84
N ARG A 136 -3.54 23.68 -7.94
CA ARG A 136 -3.24 22.26 -7.68
C ARG A 136 -2.50 22.07 -6.35
N LEU A 137 -2.47 23.09 -5.48
CA LEU A 137 -1.83 23.02 -4.17
C LEU A 137 -2.86 23.15 -3.05
N THR A 138 -2.74 22.28 -2.05
CA THR A 138 -3.51 22.32 -0.79
C THR A 138 -2.99 23.41 0.15
N ASN A 139 -1.67 23.44 0.36
CA ASN A 139 -0.95 24.49 1.08
C ASN A 139 -0.11 25.33 0.10
N LYS A 140 -0.55 26.56 -0.15
CA LYS A 140 0.12 27.46 -1.09
C LYS A 140 1.37 28.15 -0.52
N SER A 141 1.53 28.17 0.80
CA SER A 141 2.65 28.90 1.44
C SER A 141 3.96 28.12 1.47
N ARG A 142 3.88 26.80 1.31
CA ARG A 142 5.02 25.88 1.31
C ARG A 142 4.79 24.82 0.26
N TYR A 143 5.57 24.82 -0.81
CA TYR A 143 5.41 23.90 -1.92
C TYR A 143 5.67 22.45 -1.50
N LEU A 144 6.79 22.18 -0.83
CA LEU A 144 7.14 20.86 -0.27
C LEU A 144 6.43 20.57 1.07
N ASP A 145 5.14 20.88 1.15
CA ASP A 145 4.25 20.40 2.20
C ASP A 145 3.70 19.02 1.79
N SER A 146 3.65 18.05 2.70
CA SER A 146 3.16 16.70 2.37
C SER A 146 1.70 16.73 1.88
N LEU A 147 0.88 17.66 2.36
CA LEU A 147 -0.52 17.82 1.94
C LEU A 147 -0.67 18.30 0.50
N ASN A 148 0.38 18.86 -0.11
CA ASN A 148 0.39 19.17 -1.55
C ASN A 148 0.61 17.95 -2.44
N PHE A 149 1.02 16.82 -1.85
CA PHE A 149 1.35 15.60 -2.58
C PHE A 149 0.69 14.38 -1.95
N ALA A 150 -0.57 14.56 -1.52
CA ALA A 150 -1.45 13.47 -1.13
C ALA A 150 -1.81 12.63 -2.36
N THR A 151 -0.91 11.72 -2.69
CA THR A 151 -0.87 10.96 -3.93
C THR A 151 -0.72 9.48 -3.64
N ASN A 152 -1.29 8.63 -4.49
CA ASN A 152 -1.01 7.19 -4.54
C ASN A 152 -1.30 6.66 -5.95
N PHE A 153 -0.65 5.55 -6.33
CA PHE A 153 -0.90 4.85 -7.59
C PHE A 153 -1.79 3.63 -7.33
N ALA A 154 -2.70 3.38 -8.25
CA ALA A 154 -3.55 2.18 -8.26
C ALA A 154 -3.41 1.45 -9.59
N TRP A 155 -3.23 0.14 -9.56
CA TRP A 155 -3.27 -0.66 -10.77
C TRP A 155 -4.67 -0.71 -11.36
N PHE A 156 -4.81 -0.49 -12.66
CA PHE A 156 -6.10 -0.40 -13.34
C PHE A 156 -6.07 -1.21 -14.64
N ARG A 157 -7.12 -1.99 -14.89
CA ARG A 157 -7.37 -2.68 -16.15
C ARG A 157 -8.84 -2.67 -16.53
N ASP A 158 -9.08 -2.66 -17.82
CA ASP A 158 -10.34 -3.01 -18.47
C ASP A 158 -10.01 -3.71 -19.79
N ILE A 159 -9.95 -5.03 -19.77
CA ILE A 159 -9.51 -5.86 -20.92
C ILE A 159 -10.43 -7.05 -21.11
N LYS A 160 -10.41 -7.65 -22.30
CA LYS A 160 -10.91 -9.02 -22.48
C LYS A 160 -9.87 -10.06 -22.08
N ASP A 161 -10.27 -11.08 -21.32
CA ASP A 161 -9.46 -12.28 -21.09
C ASP A 161 -9.44 -13.19 -22.34
N ASP A 162 -8.61 -14.24 -22.29
CA ASP A 162 -8.47 -15.23 -23.38
C ASP A 162 -9.77 -16.00 -23.68
N HIS A 163 -10.77 -15.91 -22.79
CA HIS A 163 -12.08 -16.54 -22.90
C HIS A 163 -13.20 -15.55 -23.31
N GLY A 164 -12.87 -14.27 -23.53
CA GLY A 164 -13.80 -13.22 -23.94
C GLY A 164 -14.58 -12.54 -22.81
N ASN A 165 -14.32 -12.88 -21.54
CA ASN A 165 -14.89 -12.15 -20.39
C ASN A 165 -14.12 -10.85 -20.18
N SER A 166 -14.82 -9.78 -19.81
CA SER A 166 -14.14 -8.54 -19.42
C SER A 166 -13.56 -8.68 -18.02
N LEU A 167 -12.29 -8.31 -17.84
CA LEU A 167 -11.63 -8.16 -16.54
C LEU A 167 -11.53 -6.68 -16.18
N HIS A 168 -12.05 -6.33 -15.01
CA HIS A 168 -12.20 -4.96 -14.55
C HIS A 168 -11.47 -4.71 -13.23
N THR A 169 -11.29 -3.42 -12.93
CA THR A 169 -10.78 -2.92 -11.65
C THR A 169 -11.69 -1.84 -11.09
N ARG A 170 -11.89 -1.83 -9.79
CA ARG A 170 -12.65 -0.79 -9.09
C ARG A 170 -11.93 -0.33 -7.84
N LEU A 171 -11.56 0.93 -7.81
CA LEU A 171 -11.03 1.57 -6.62
C LEU A 171 -12.18 2.03 -5.74
N VAL A 172 -12.14 1.68 -4.45
CA VAL A 172 -13.08 2.13 -3.43
C VAL A 172 -12.33 2.79 -2.27
N SER A 173 -12.74 4.00 -1.90
CA SER A 173 -12.15 4.79 -0.82
C SER A 173 -13.25 5.56 -0.06
N ALA A 174 -12.86 6.46 0.83
CA ALA A 174 -13.77 7.30 1.59
C ALA A 174 -13.19 8.71 1.80
N ASN A 175 -14.07 9.69 1.97
CA ASN A 175 -13.66 11.03 2.39
C ASN A 175 -13.43 11.10 3.91
N TYR A 176 -12.34 10.47 4.38
CA TYR A 176 -11.94 10.54 5.79
C TYR A 176 -11.30 11.90 6.16
N TRP A 177 -10.79 12.64 5.17
CA TRP A 177 -10.23 13.99 5.37
C TRP A 177 -11.24 15.01 5.86
N TYR A 178 -12.53 14.83 5.55
CA TYR A 178 -13.61 15.69 6.04
C TYR A 178 -13.55 15.92 7.55
N ARG A 179 -13.20 14.88 8.33
CA ARG A 179 -13.10 14.96 9.79
C ARG A 179 -12.01 15.92 10.28
N TYR A 180 -10.94 16.07 9.51
CA TYR A 180 -9.87 17.03 9.78
C TYR A 180 -10.24 18.47 9.36
N GLY A 181 -11.51 18.71 8.99
CA GLY A 181 -12.01 20.02 8.58
C GLY A 181 -11.66 20.38 7.13
N SER A 182 -11.38 19.36 6.31
CA SER A 182 -11.16 19.52 4.87
C SER A 182 -12.45 19.93 4.17
N LYS A 183 -12.32 20.76 3.13
CA LYS A 183 -13.43 21.32 2.35
C LYS A 183 -12.99 21.44 0.90
N ASN A 184 -13.94 21.34 -0.03
CA ASN A 184 -13.73 21.40 -1.47
C ASN A 184 -12.70 20.37 -1.96
N ILE A 185 -12.75 19.15 -1.44
CA ILE A 185 -11.83 18.08 -1.85
C ILE A 185 -12.05 17.76 -3.33
N THR A 186 -10.95 17.64 -4.07
CA THR A 186 -10.98 17.26 -5.48
C THR A 186 -9.95 16.16 -5.71
N PHE A 187 -10.37 15.06 -6.33
CA PHE A 187 -9.48 14.03 -6.81
C PHE A 187 -9.06 14.43 -8.23
N TRP A 188 -7.79 14.77 -8.41
CA TRP A 188 -7.17 14.93 -9.71
C TRP A 188 -6.57 13.58 -10.13
N LEU A 189 -7.09 13.05 -11.23
CA LEU A 189 -6.92 11.66 -11.64
C LEU A 189 -6.25 11.61 -13.01
N ILE A 190 -5.16 10.86 -13.12
CA ILE A 190 -4.39 10.67 -14.35
C ILE A 190 -4.22 9.17 -14.59
N LEU A 191 -4.80 8.66 -15.67
CA LEU A 191 -4.71 7.26 -16.07
C LEU A 191 -3.63 7.09 -17.13
N PHE A 192 -2.70 6.17 -16.85
CA PHE A 192 -1.65 5.71 -17.74
C PHE A 192 -1.98 4.33 -18.29
N ASP A 193 -1.63 4.09 -19.56
CA ASP A 193 -1.60 2.74 -20.12
C ASP A 193 -0.34 1.95 -19.69
N ASP A 194 -0.10 0.79 -20.30
CA ASP A 194 1.03 -0.08 -19.99
C ASP A 194 2.36 0.48 -20.49
N ASN A 195 2.33 1.34 -21.51
CA ASN A 195 3.50 2.06 -22.01
C ASN A 195 3.79 3.34 -21.21
N GLY A 196 2.91 3.72 -20.29
CA GLY A 196 3.03 4.93 -19.48
C GLY A 196 2.53 6.19 -20.18
N GLU A 197 1.75 6.04 -21.26
CA GLU A 197 1.08 7.15 -21.94
C GLU A 197 -0.19 7.56 -21.18
N ILE A 198 -0.42 8.87 -21.05
CA ILE A 198 -1.65 9.39 -20.44
C ILE A 198 -2.81 9.17 -21.42
N ILE A 199 -3.74 8.29 -21.05
CA ILE A 199 -4.93 7.98 -21.85
C ILE A 199 -6.21 8.69 -21.34
N ALA A 200 -6.22 9.14 -20.09
CA ALA A 200 -7.28 9.99 -19.55
C ALA A 200 -6.79 10.86 -18.37
N GLU A 201 -7.35 12.05 -18.23
CA GLU A 201 -7.12 12.96 -17.11
C GLU A 201 -8.40 13.71 -16.75
N TRP A 202 -8.78 13.75 -15.46
CA TRP A 202 -9.95 14.53 -15.01
C TRP A 202 -9.90 14.94 -13.55
N ASP A 203 -10.76 15.91 -13.22
CA ASP A 203 -11.07 16.31 -11.85
C ASP A 203 -12.40 15.70 -11.41
N GLN A 204 -12.41 15.08 -10.23
CA GLN A 204 -13.60 14.55 -9.57
C GLN A 204 -13.80 15.26 -8.22
N LYS A 205 -14.84 16.11 -8.16
CA LYS A 205 -15.19 16.82 -6.93
C LYS A 205 -15.81 15.87 -5.93
N ILE A 206 -15.38 15.95 -4.69
CA ILE A 206 -15.91 15.15 -3.59
C ILE A 206 -16.75 16.04 -2.68
N THR A 207 -17.94 15.56 -2.32
CA THR A 207 -18.84 16.27 -1.42
C THR A 207 -18.19 16.52 -0.07
N ASP A 208 -18.44 17.69 0.53
CA ASP A 208 -18.01 18.08 1.87
C ASP A 208 -18.80 17.32 2.97
N SER A 209 -18.68 16.01 2.97
CA SER A 209 -19.31 15.08 3.92
C SER A 209 -18.50 13.77 3.95
N PRO A 210 -18.62 12.95 5.01
CA PRO A 210 -18.06 11.61 4.98
C PRO A 210 -18.82 10.82 3.90
N VAL A 211 -18.17 10.47 2.81
CA VAL A 211 -18.80 9.77 1.68
C VAL A 211 -17.90 8.65 1.21
N GLY A 212 -18.50 7.57 0.70
CA GLY A 212 -17.78 6.58 -0.10
C GLY A 212 -17.35 7.18 -1.43
N ILE A 213 -16.22 6.73 -1.95
CA ILE A 213 -15.67 7.15 -3.24
C ILE A 213 -15.44 5.89 -4.06
N THR A 214 -15.88 5.88 -5.31
CA THR A 214 -15.69 4.76 -6.22
C THR A 214 -15.23 5.27 -7.58
N ILE A 215 -14.26 4.57 -8.15
CA ILE A 215 -13.71 4.82 -9.48
C ILE A 215 -13.62 3.46 -10.16
N ASP A 216 -14.45 3.25 -11.18
CA ASP A 216 -14.56 1.97 -11.89
C ASP A 216 -13.91 2.06 -13.28
N SER A 217 -13.10 1.06 -13.63
CA SER A 217 -12.44 0.99 -14.93
C SER A 217 -13.41 0.95 -16.10
N ALA A 218 -14.56 0.29 -15.94
CA ALA A 218 -15.57 0.17 -16.99
C ALA A 218 -16.24 1.52 -17.26
N GLU A 219 -16.57 2.26 -16.19
CA GLU A 219 -17.12 3.61 -16.29
C GLU A 219 -16.12 4.59 -16.92
N ILE A 220 -14.82 4.48 -16.57
CA ILE A 220 -13.76 5.28 -17.19
C ILE A 220 -13.66 4.96 -18.69
N ARG A 221 -13.60 3.67 -19.03
CA ARG A 221 -13.50 3.22 -20.41
C ARG A 221 -14.65 3.77 -21.25
N GLU A 222 -15.88 3.70 -20.75
CA GLU A 222 -17.05 4.28 -21.41
C GLU A 222 -16.96 5.80 -21.49
N ARG A 223 -16.70 6.48 -20.37
CA ARG A 223 -16.66 7.94 -20.26
C ARG A 223 -15.67 8.59 -21.23
N PHE A 224 -14.51 7.97 -21.43
CA PHE A 224 -13.45 8.49 -22.30
C PHE A 224 -13.35 7.77 -23.65
N GLN A 225 -14.25 6.83 -23.94
CA GLN A 225 -14.29 6.05 -25.19
C GLN A 225 -12.96 5.32 -25.46
N LEU A 226 -12.40 4.69 -24.43
CA LEU A 226 -11.11 4.01 -24.50
C LEU A 226 -11.26 2.59 -25.05
N GLY A 227 -10.19 2.11 -25.70
CA GLY A 227 -10.01 0.69 -26.01
C GLY A 227 -9.75 -0.14 -24.74
N ASP A 228 -9.40 -1.42 -24.94
CA ASP A 228 -8.85 -2.24 -23.86
C ASP A 228 -7.59 -1.56 -23.30
N PHE A 229 -7.42 -1.55 -21.98
CA PHE A 229 -6.22 -0.99 -21.35
C PHE A 229 -5.83 -1.76 -20.09
N THR A 230 -4.54 -1.78 -19.80
CA THR A 230 -3.98 -2.15 -18.51
C THR A 230 -2.88 -1.14 -18.18
N GLY A 231 -2.79 -0.68 -16.94
CA GLY A 231 -1.84 0.34 -16.55
C GLY A 231 -2.05 0.77 -15.11
N GLN A 232 -1.95 2.07 -14.86
CA GLN A 232 -2.07 2.61 -13.52
C GLN A 232 -2.74 3.99 -13.47
N LEU A 233 -3.49 4.22 -12.41
CA LEU A 233 -4.16 5.47 -12.09
C LEU A 233 -3.38 6.19 -10.99
N LEU A 234 -2.87 7.38 -11.29
CA LEU A 234 -2.43 8.31 -10.25
C LEU A 234 -3.66 9.00 -9.64
N VAL A 235 -3.81 8.85 -8.32
CA VAL A 235 -4.81 9.55 -7.52
C VAL A 235 -4.12 10.66 -6.75
N HIS A 236 -4.34 11.92 -7.12
CA HIS A 236 -3.88 13.09 -6.39
C HIS A 236 -5.07 13.80 -5.73
N VAL A 237 -5.11 13.83 -4.40
CA VAL A 237 -6.20 14.47 -3.64
C VAL A 237 -5.83 15.87 -3.20
N LEU A 238 -6.61 16.86 -3.64
CA LEU A 238 -6.46 18.28 -3.32
C LEU A 238 -7.39 18.69 -2.17
N GLY A 239 -6.98 19.70 -1.40
CA GLY A 239 -7.81 20.30 -0.34
C GLY A 239 -7.85 19.49 0.97
N VAL A 240 -6.91 18.56 1.13
CA VAL A 240 -6.82 17.66 2.29
C VAL A 240 -6.26 18.35 3.53
N LYS A 241 -6.63 17.84 4.71
CA LYS A 241 -6.07 18.21 6.02
C LYS A 241 -5.87 16.97 6.86
N GLY A 242 -5.00 17.06 7.86
CA GLY A 242 -4.71 15.96 8.79
C GLY A 242 -3.54 15.10 8.33
N HIS A 243 -3.67 14.42 7.19
CA HIS A 243 -2.59 13.59 6.62
C HIS A 243 -2.66 13.50 5.09
N ASP A 244 -1.54 13.13 4.48
CA ASP A 244 -1.34 13.01 3.03
C ASP A 244 -1.56 11.58 2.49
N ILE A 245 -1.83 10.62 3.37
CA ILE A 245 -2.01 9.22 2.97
C ILE A 245 -3.33 9.02 2.24
N VAL A 246 -3.27 8.53 1.00
CA VAL A 246 -4.42 8.13 0.19
C VAL A 246 -4.60 6.61 0.30
N LYS A 247 -5.69 6.22 0.98
CA LYS A 247 -6.04 4.82 1.29
C LYS A 247 -7.17 4.36 0.38
N TYR A 248 -7.05 3.18 -0.20
CA TYR A 248 -8.11 2.61 -1.03
C TYR A 248 -8.11 1.08 -0.99
N ALA A 249 -9.26 0.48 -1.24
CA ALA A 249 -9.38 -0.91 -1.66
C ALA A 249 -9.49 -0.97 -3.18
N LEU A 250 -8.90 -1.98 -3.80
CA LEU A 250 -8.98 -2.25 -5.22
C LEU A 250 -9.64 -3.61 -5.42
N ASP A 251 -10.88 -3.59 -5.89
CA ASP A 251 -11.56 -4.78 -6.36
C ASP A 251 -11.11 -5.12 -7.78
N THR A 252 -10.97 -6.41 -8.03
CA THR A 252 -10.86 -6.99 -9.36
C THR A 252 -12.02 -7.95 -9.55
N TYR A 253 -12.73 -7.79 -10.65
CA TYR A 253 -13.92 -8.55 -10.97
C TYR A 253 -14.01 -8.79 -12.47
N SER A 254 -14.86 -9.71 -12.90
CA SER A 254 -15.11 -9.95 -14.32
C SER A 254 -16.61 -10.05 -14.61
N ASP A 255 -16.95 -10.17 -15.90
CA ASP A 255 -18.30 -10.56 -16.33
C ASP A 255 -18.72 -11.93 -15.77
N ASN A 256 -17.76 -12.77 -15.38
CA ASN A 256 -17.98 -14.02 -14.67
C ASN A 256 -18.04 -13.75 -13.16
N PRO A 257 -19.18 -14.04 -12.48
CA PRO A 257 -19.34 -13.80 -11.05
C PRO A 257 -18.41 -14.65 -10.16
N LEU A 258 -17.66 -15.59 -10.76
CA LEU A 258 -16.65 -16.39 -10.10
C LEU A 258 -15.27 -15.71 -9.97
N ASP A 259 -15.03 -14.62 -10.71
CA ASP A 259 -13.80 -13.84 -10.56
C ASP A 259 -14.07 -12.65 -9.65
N LEU A 260 -13.62 -12.80 -8.40
CA LEU A 260 -13.73 -11.75 -7.39
C LEU A 260 -12.50 -11.81 -6.50
N SER A 261 -11.77 -10.71 -6.44
CA SER A 261 -10.62 -10.55 -5.56
C SER A 261 -10.47 -9.09 -5.16
N CYS A 262 -9.75 -8.83 -4.08
CA CYS A 262 -9.47 -7.48 -3.65
C CYS A 262 -8.10 -7.36 -3.03
N THR A 263 -7.53 -6.17 -3.13
CA THR A 263 -6.39 -5.73 -2.35
C THR A 263 -6.74 -4.42 -1.65
N HIS A 264 -6.00 -4.04 -0.62
CA HIS A 264 -5.99 -2.66 -0.13
C HIS A 264 -4.63 -2.02 -0.42
N ASP A 265 -4.57 -0.68 -0.44
CA ASP A 265 -3.32 0.05 -0.38
C ASP A 265 -3.40 1.41 0.32
N SER A 266 -2.33 1.71 1.07
CA SER A 266 -2.07 2.98 1.73
C SER A 266 -0.61 3.41 1.59
N ASN A 267 0.25 2.58 1.02
CA ASN A 267 1.66 2.88 0.87
C ASN A 267 1.91 3.58 -0.47
N ALA A 268 2.11 4.90 -0.41
CA ALA A 268 2.44 5.71 -1.57
C ALA A 268 3.95 5.91 -1.77
N TRP A 269 4.79 5.12 -1.10
CA TRP A 269 6.24 5.29 -1.10
C TRP A 269 6.93 4.10 -1.78
N PRO A 270 7.73 4.35 -2.83
CA PRO A 270 8.61 3.35 -3.39
C PRO A 270 9.64 2.87 -2.35
N ALA A 271 9.94 1.57 -2.38
CA ALA A 271 10.89 0.92 -1.48
C ALA A 271 11.98 0.16 -2.25
N ASP A 272 13.08 -0.14 -1.58
CA ASP A 272 14.17 -0.92 -2.16
C ASP A 272 13.77 -2.39 -2.39
N PHE A 273 13.01 -2.95 -1.44
CA PHE A 273 12.67 -4.37 -1.41
C PHE A 273 11.20 -4.60 -1.07
N TYR A 274 10.63 -5.62 -1.70
CA TYR A 274 9.32 -6.18 -1.37
C TYR A 274 9.44 -7.69 -1.20
N ALA A 275 8.60 -8.28 -0.36
CA ALA A 275 8.54 -9.72 -0.15
C ALA A 275 7.11 -10.18 0.15
N GLY A 276 6.94 -11.45 0.51
CA GLY A 276 5.61 -12.07 0.71
C GLY A 276 4.90 -12.42 -0.60
N ILE A 277 5.66 -12.71 -1.65
CA ILE A 277 5.15 -13.18 -2.94
C ILE A 277 5.26 -14.72 -2.95
N PRO A 278 4.15 -15.45 -3.20
CA PRO A 278 4.18 -16.91 -3.21
C PRO A 278 4.83 -17.46 -4.49
N ALA A 279 5.60 -18.53 -4.37
CA ALA A 279 5.93 -19.37 -5.53
C ALA A 279 4.65 -20.09 -6.04
N PRO A 280 4.55 -20.37 -7.34
CA PRO A 280 3.38 -21.05 -7.90
C PRO A 280 3.25 -22.50 -7.41
N LYS A 281 2.01 -22.96 -7.20
CA LYS A 281 1.68 -24.39 -7.27
C LYS A 281 1.74 -24.89 -8.72
N SER A 282 1.72 -26.21 -8.93
CA SER A 282 1.78 -26.81 -10.27
C SER A 282 0.62 -26.41 -11.20
N ASP A 283 -0.52 -26.02 -10.63
CA ASP A 283 -1.73 -25.55 -11.31
C ASP A 283 -1.85 -24.02 -11.32
N GLU A 284 -0.82 -23.29 -10.86
CA GLU A 284 -0.83 -21.84 -10.70
C GLU A 284 0.24 -21.17 -11.59
N LYS A 285 -0.11 -20.00 -12.12
CA LYS A 285 0.85 -19.03 -12.66
C LYS A 285 0.80 -17.77 -11.81
N VAL A 286 1.96 -17.31 -11.32
CA VAL A 286 2.09 -16.07 -10.54
C VAL A 286 2.72 -15.00 -11.42
N ILE A 287 2.08 -13.82 -11.48
CA ILE A 287 2.51 -12.65 -12.24
C ILE A 287 2.66 -11.48 -11.26
N ILE A 288 3.82 -10.83 -11.21
CA ILE A 288 4.01 -9.56 -10.51
C ILE A 288 3.75 -8.42 -11.49
N TRP A 289 2.84 -7.51 -11.13
CA TRP A 289 2.63 -6.27 -11.87
C TRP A 289 3.63 -5.21 -11.40
N ILE A 290 4.68 -4.98 -12.20
CA ILE A 290 5.63 -3.89 -12.00
C ILE A 290 4.97 -2.61 -12.52
N GLN A 291 4.91 -1.57 -11.70
CA GLN A 291 4.22 -0.31 -12.02
C GLN A 291 5.16 0.87 -11.76
N ASN A 292 5.96 1.24 -12.77
CA ASN A 292 6.92 2.33 -12.62
C ASN A 292 6.23 3.59 -12.09
N SER A 293 6.71 4.14 -10.98
CA SER A 293 6.08 5.29 -10.33
C SER A 293 6.77 6.61 -10.64
N HIS A 294 7.75 6.60 -11.56
CA HIS A 294 8.61 7.75 -11.87
C HIS A 294 8.53 8.16 -13.34
N PRO A 295 8.90 9.43 -13.64
CA PRO A 295 9.03 9.93 -15.01
C PRO A 295 10.32 9.47 -15.70
N ALA A 296 11.08 8.58 -15.07
CA ALA A 296 12.30 7.97 -15.60
C ALA A 296 12.04 6.48 -15.92
N PRO A 297 12.64 5.91 -16.97
CA PRO A 297 12.54 4.48 -17.22
C PRO A 297 13.21 3.69 -16.09
N ILE A 298 12.66 2.51 -15.76
CA ILE A 298 13.36 1.52 -14.94
C ILE A 298 14.38 0.83 -15.84
N PRO A 299 15.70 0.95 -15.59
CA PRO A 299 16.70 0.35 -16.46
C PRO A 299 16.61 -1.18 -16.48
N ALA A 300 16.93 -1.77 -17.63
CA ALA A 300 17.07 -3.23 -17.73
C ALA A 300 18.05 -3.77 -16.67
N GLY A 301 17.66 -4.86 -16.00
CA GLY A 301 18.40 -5.49 -14.93
C GLY A 301 18.28 -4.82 -13.55
N ALA A 302 17.56 -3.69 -13.43
CA ALA A 302 17.37 -3.03 -12.15
C ALA A 302 16.41 -3.80 -11.22
N VAL A 303 15.38 -4.42 -11.79
CA VAL A 303 14.43 -5.26 -11.05
C VAL A 303 14.95 -6.70 -11.00
N ARG A 304 14.96 -7.30 -9.82
CA ARG A 304 15.44 -8.67 -9.60
C ARG A 304 14.52 -9.44 -8.67
N ILE A 305 14.42 -10.74 -8.86
CA ILE A 305 13.72 -11.63 -7.93
C ILE A 305 14.57 -12.83 -7.53
N ASN A 306 14.36 -13.33 -6.32
CA ASN A 306 14.96 -14.56 -5.81
C ASN A 306 14.02 -15.29 -4.86
N LEU A 307 14.31 -16.56 -4.60
CA LEU A 307 13.74 -17.26 -3.46
C LEU A 307 14.21 -16.60 -2.17
N MET A 308 13.33 -16.55 -1.18
CA MET A 308 13.57 -15.91 0.11
C MET A 308 14.86 -16.43 0.77
N GLY A 309 15.78 -15.52 1.11
CA GLY A 309 17.08 -15.86 1.72
C GLY A 309 18.18 -16.28 0.72
N HIS A 310 17.89 -16.31 -0.58
CA HIS A 310 18.83 -16.70 -1.64
C HIS A 310 19.30 -15.50 -2.49
N ASN A 311 19.65 -14.39 -1.85
CA ASN A 311 20.02 -13.12 -2.50
C ASN A 311 21.15 -13.23 -3.54
N ASN A 312 22.07 -14.18 -3.35
CA ASN A 312 23.17 -14.46 -4.28
C ASN A 312 22.73 -15.13 -5.59
N GLN A 313 21.48 -15.60 -5.68
CA GLN A 313 20.90 -16.27 -6.85
C GLN A 313 19.86 -15.39 -7.57
N ALA A 314 19.74 -14.10 -7.24
CA ALA A 314 18.66 -13.29 -7.80
C ALA A 314 18.79 -13.08 -9.31
N ALA A 315 17.72 -13.45 -10.01
CA ALA A 315 17.55 -13.32 -11.44
C ALA A 315 17.08 -11.91 -11.78
N SER A 316 17.63 -11.33 -12.85
CA SER A 316 17.37 -9.95 -13.25
C SER A 316 16.38 -9.90 -14.40
N LEU A 317 15.41 -8.98 -14.33
CA LEU A 317 14.55 -8.65 -15.45
C LEU A 317 15.34 -7.80 -16.46
N ASN A 318 15.79 -8.43 -17.54
CA ASN A 318 16.56 -7.77 -18.61
C ASN A 318 15.65 -7.01 -19.59
N LYS A 319 14.71 -6.23 -19.07
CA LYS A 319 13.78 -5.40 -19.82
C LYS A 319 13.68 -4.03 -19.16
N GLU A 320 13.80 -2.98 -19.96
CA GLU A 320 13.51 -1.62 -19.53
C GLU A 320 12.00 -1.42 -19.43
N ILE A 321 11.53 -0.77 -18.36
CA ILE A 321 10.12 -0.40 -18.19
C ILE A 321 9.99 1.11 -18.38
N PRO A 322 9.11 1.59 -19.27
CA PRO A 322 9.02 3.02 -19.58
C PRO A 322 8.55 3.84 -18.36
N PRO A 323 8.77 5.17 -18.36
CA PRO A 323 8.21 6.10 -17.38
C PRO A 323 6.71 5.86 -17.17
N PHE A 324 6.26 5.72 -15.93
CA PHE A 324 4.85 5.41 -15.61
C PHE A 324 4.26 4.14 -16.24
N GLY A 325 5.07 3.31 -16.91
CA GLY A 325 4.63 2.08 -17.55
C GLY A 325 4.36 0.95 -16.57
N SER A 326 3.60 -0.04 -17.04
CA SER A 326 3.28 -1.26 -16.30
C SER A 326 3.75 -2.50 -17.05
N TYR A 327 4.23 -3.52 -16.32
CA TYR A 327 4.73 -4.75 -16.91
C TYR A 327 4.34 -6.00 -16.12
N PRO A 328 3.73 -7.02 -16.75
CA PRO A 328 3.42 -8.31 -16.12
C PRO A 328 4.64 -9.22 -16.11
N LEU A 329 5.36 -9.28 -14.99
CA LEU A 329 6.47 -10.20 -14.80
C LEU A 329 5.96 -11.57 -14.32
N SER A 330 6.02 -12.59 -15.18
CA SER A 330 5.75 -13.98 -14.79
C SER A 330 6.91 -14.54 -13.95
N ILE A 331 6.61 -15.11 -12.78
CA ILE A 331 7.62 -15.70 -11.89
C ILE A 331 8.40 -16.81 -12.59
N SER A 332 7.72 -17.66 -13.34
CA SER A 332 8.32 -18.81 -14.02
C SER A 332 9.34 -18.42 -15.09
N ASP A 333 9.33 -17.17 -15.56
CA ASP A 333 10.27 -16.68 -16.57
C ASP A 333 11.68 -16.48 -15.98
N LEU A 334 11.76 -16.16 -14.68
CA LEU A 334 13.02 -15.89 -13.98
C LEU A 334 13.36 -16.97 -12.93
N LEU A 335 12.36 -17.62 -12.35
CA LEU A 335 12.49 -18.66 -11.33
C LEU A 335 11.67 -19.90 -11.72
N PRO A 336 12.03 -20.64 -12.79
CA PRO A 336 11.22 -21.75 -13.33
C PRO A 336 11.09 -22.94 -12.37
N ASN A 337 11.97 -23.05 -11.37
CA ASN A 337 11.98 -24.13 -10.38
C ASN A 337 11.37 -23.71 -9.04
N ALA A 338 10.85 -22.48 -8.91
CA ALA A 338 10.19 -22.04 -7.70
C ALA A 338 8.87 -22.80 -7.53
N ILE A 339 8.69 -23.42 -6.38
CA ILE A 339 7.50 -24.22 -6.05
C ILE A 339 6.93 -23.81 -4.71
N TRP A 340 5.61 -23.72 -4.61
CA TRP A 340 4.92 -23.58 -3.32
C TRP A 340 5.39 -24.67 -2.33
N PRO A 341 5.66 -24.35 -1.05
CA PRO A 341 5.38 -23.10 -0.34
C PRO A 341 6.52 -22.08 -0.33
N GLN A 342 7.51 -22.19 -1.22
CA GLN A 342 8.61 -21.22 -1.27
C GLN A 342 8.10 -19.79 -1.48
N GLN A 343 8.84 -18.82 -0.94
CA GLN A 343 8.51 -17.40 -0.99
C GLN A 343 9.54 -16.65 -1.83
N ILE A 344 9.12 -15.52 -2.40
CA ILE A 344 9.92 -14.73 -3.33
C ILE A 344 10.15 -13.32 -2.77
N GLU A 345 11.41 -12.88 -2.88
CA GLU A 345 11.86 -11.52 -2.63
C GLU A 345 12.00 -10.77 -3.95
N LEU A 346 11.69 -9.48 -3.93
CA LEU A 346 11.74 -8.57 -5.07
C LEU A 346 12.63 -7.38 -4.73
N THR A 347 13.74 -7.25 -5.46
CA THR A 347 14.53 -6.02 -5.49
C THR A 347 13.88 -5.04 -6.46
N ALA A 348 13.36 -3.93 -5.94
CA ALA A 348 12.66 -2.89 -6.68
C ALA A 348 13.47 -1.59 -6.82
N GLY A 349 14.43 -1.34 -5.93
CA GLY A 349 15.34 -0.19 -6.02
C GLY A 349 14.63 1.18 -6.01
N LYS A 350 13.52 1.30 -5.29
CA LYS A 350 12.66 2.50 -5.18
C LYS A 350 12.07 2.97 -6.51
N HIS A 351 11.99 2.11 -7.53
CA HIS A 351 11.42 2.47 -8.83
C HIS A 351 9.88 2.51 -8.86
N PHE A 352 9.22 1.80 -7.96
CA PHE A 352 7.76 1.70 -7.94
C PHE A 352 7.21 1.58 -6.52
N THR A 353 5.99 2.05 -6.32
CA THR A 353 5.20 1.79 -5.10
C THR A 353 4.77 0.33 -5.02
N ARG A 354 4.23 -0.09 -3.87
CA ARG A 354 3.89 -1.48 -3.55
C ARG A 354 3.24 -2.25 -4.73
N PRO A 355 3.92 -3.27 -5.28
CA PRO A 355 3.41 -3.99 -6.44
C PRO A 355 2.33 -4.99 -6.03
N ARG A 356 1.46 -5.31 -7.00
CA ARG A 356 0.50 -6.40 -6.89
C ARG A 356 1.02 -7.64 -7.57
N TYR A 357 0.58 -8.79 -7.11
CA TYR A 357 0.73 -10.03 -7.86
C TYR A 357 -0.64 -10.64 -8.15
N GLU A 358 -0.76 -11.20 -9.33
CA GLU A 358 -1.93 -11.91 -9.82
C GLU A 358 -1.60 -13.39 -9.93
N ILE A 359 -2.52 -14.24 -9.48
CA ILE A 359 -2.41 -15.69 -9.60
C ILE A 359 -3.54 -16.20 -10.47
N LEU A 360 -3.16 -16.91 -11.53
CA LEU A 360 -4.05 -17.62 -12.42
C LEU A 360 -4.01 -19.09 -12.02
N LYS A 361 -5.13 -19.61 -11.51
CA LYS A 361 -5.26 -21.03 -11.15
C LYS A 361 -6.04 -21.75 -12.25
N SER A 362 -5.42 -22.78 -12.83
CA SER A 362 -6.04 -23.64 -13.84
C SER A 362 -6.76 -24.80 -13.17
N PHE A 363 -8.02 -25.02 -13.51
CA PHE A 363 -8.83 -26.12 -13.00
C PHE A 363 -8.92 -27.26 -14.03
N THR A 364 -9.28 -28.46 -13.55
CA THR A 364 -9.37 -29.67 -14.37
C THR A 364 -10.47 -29.62 -15.43
N ASP A 365 -11.48 -28.76 -15.24
CA ASP A 365 -12.54 -28.49 -16.22
C ASP A 365 -12.12 -27.49 -17.31
N GLY A 366 -10.87 -27.01 -17.28
CA GLY A 366 -10.31 -26.05 -18.22
C GLY A 366 -10.59 -24.59 -17.86
N THR A 367 -11.28 -24.31 -16.76
CA THR A 367 -11.49 -22.93 -16.30
C THR A 367 -10.22 -22.35 -15.66
N ILE A 368 -10.04 -21.05 -15.81
CA ILE A 368 -8.99 -20.28 -15.13
C ILE A 368 -9.69 -19.30 -14.18
N LYS A 369 -9.23 -19.24 -12.93
CA LYS A 369 -9.68 -18.21 -11.99
C LYS A 369 -8.54 -17.27 -11.66
N HIS A 370 -8.90 -15.99 -11.57
CA HIS A 370 -7.98 -14.91 -11.24
C HIS A 370 -8.12 -14.52 -9.77
N ARG A 371 -6.99 -14.27 -9.12
CA ARG A 371 -6.96 -13.58 -7.84
C ARG A 371 -5.77 -12.65 -7.77
N LEU A 372 -5.94 -11.55 -7.06
CA LEU A 372 -4.88 -10.59 -6.79
C LEU A 372 -4.60 -10.53 -5.31
N ALA A 373 -3.33 -10.29 -5.00
CA ALA A 373 -2.85 -9.88 -3.70
C ALA A 373 -1.71 -8.86 -3.91
N HIS A 374 -1.12 -8.37 -2.83
CA HIS A 374 -0.01 -7.42 -2.91
C HIS A 374 1.23 -7.95 -2.19
N ALA A 375 2.41 -7.58 -2.70
CA ALA A 375 3.64 -7.77 -1.94
C ALA A 375 3.66 -6.79 -0.76
N ASN A 376 4.51 -7.01 0.24
CA ASN A 376 4.70 -6.08 1.35
C ASN A 376 6.10 -5.48 1.33
N ILE A 377 6.26 -4.29 1.92
CA ILE A 377 7.58 -3.68 2.05
C ILE A 377 8.42 -4.57 2.95
N GLU A 378 9.59 -4.94 2.44
CA GLU A 378 10.61 -5.53 3.26
C GLU A 378 11.45 -4.42 3.92
N ARG A 379 11.60 -4.51 5.24
CA ARG A 379 12.22 -3.47 6.06
C ARG A 379 13.75 -3.58 6.02
N VAL A 380 14.37 -2.46 5.71
CA VAL A 380 15.84 -2.29 5.69
C VAL A 380 16.36 -1.55 6.92
N ASP A 381 15.47 -0.89 7.65
CA ASP A 381 15.74 -0.02 8.79
C ASP A 381 15.54 -0.71 10.14
N LEU A 382 15.01 -1.94 10.15
CA LEU A 382 14.82 -2.74 11.36
C LEU A 382 16.03 -3.66 11.61
N SER A 383 16.39 -3.78 12.88
CA SER A 383 17.45 -4.64 13.36
C SER A 383 16.99 -5.38 14.61
N PRO A 384 17.52 -6.58 14.87
CA PRO A 384 17.27 -7.31 16.10
C PRO A 384 17.52 -6.44 17.34
N ASP A 385 16.54 -6.40 18.25
CA ASP A 385 16.58 -5.63 19.48
C ASP A 385 16.44 -6.55 20.71
N PRO A 386 17.53 -6.75 21.49
CA PRO A 386 17.50 -7.61 22.66
C PRO A 386 16.58 -7.10 23.77
N GLU A 387 16.18 -5.83 23.75
CA GLU A 387 15.26 -5.28 24.74
C GLU A 387 13.84 -5.82 24.57
N ILE A 388 13.42 -6.22 23.35
CA ILE A 388 12.09 -6.79 23.11
C ILE A 388 11.86 -8.05 23.95
N GLU A 389 12.88 -8.91 24.04
CA GLU A 389 12.82 -10.11 24.89
C GLU A 389 12.80 -9.75 26.38
N LYS A 390 13.62 -8.78 26.81
CA LYS A 390 13.73 -8.37 28.22
C LYS A 390 12.42 -7.83 28.80
N ILE A 391 11.59 -7.20 27.97
CA ILE A 391 10.29 -6.64 28.40
C ILE A 391 9.11 -7.60 28.17
N SER A 392 9.35 -8.80 27.62
CA SER A 392 8.30 -9.76 27.26
C SER A 392 7.40 -10.13 28.44
N ASN A 393 7.97 -10.25 29.65
CA ASN A 393 7.24 -10.52 30.89
C ASN A 393 6.26 -9.41 31.29
N LEU A 394 6.45 -8.17 30.81
CA LEU A 394 5.56 -7.04 31.04
C LEU A 394 4.51 -6.89 29.93
N MET A 395 4.90 -7.19 28.68
CA MET A 395 4.08 -6.94 27.49
C MET A 395 3.10 -8.08 27.15
N GLY A 396 3.08 -9.15 27.94
CA GLY A 396 2.23 -10.31 27.71
C GLY A 396 2.60 -11.00 26.39
N LYS A 397 1.71 -10.96 25.39
CA LYS A 397 1.99 -11.47 24.04
C LYS A 397 2.89 -10.54 23.21
N GLY A 398 3.07 -9.28 23.62
CA GLY A 398 3.90 -8.31 22.90
C GLY A 398 3.39 -8.05 21.48
N PHE A 399 4.29 -8.15 20.50
CA PHE A 399 3.96 -8.09 19.08
C PHE A 399 3.18 -9.33 18.67
N LEU A 400 2.00 -9.13 18.10
CA LEU A 400 1.18 -10.22 17.57
C LEU A 400 0.60 -9.85 16.20
N LEU A 401 0.50 -10.84 15.33
CA LEU A 401 -0.16 -10.75 14.03
C LEU A 401 -1.49 -11.51 14.11
N PRO A 402 -2.64 -10.82 14.13
CA PRO A 402 -3.95 -11.45 14.15
C PRO A 402 -4.49 -11.67 12.73
N ALA A 403 -5.05 -12.85 12.46
CA ALA A 403 -5.68 -13.15 11.19
C ALA A 403 -6.91 -14.06 11.31
N PRO A 404 -7.94 -13.88 10.46
CA PRO A 404 -9.14 -14.68 10.46
C PRO A 404 -8.82 -16.17 10.32
N ILE A 405 -9.61 -16.98 11.01
CA ILE A 405 -9.92 -18.35 10.59
C ILE A 405 -11.40 -18.29 10.21
N LEU A 406 -11.68 -18.29 8.91
CA LEU A 406 -13.06 -18.30 8.39
C LEU A 406 -13.76 -19.63 8.79
N PRO A 407 -15.10 -19.74 8.69
CA PRO A 407 -15.80 -20.96 9.09
C PRO A 407 -15.20 -22.22 8.46
N ALA A 408 -14.68 -23.13 9.31
CA ALA A 408 -13.82 -24.23 8.88
C ALA A 408 -14.56 -25.30 8.06
N SER A 409 -15.89 -25.36 8.15
CA SER A 409 -16.73 -26.19 7.30
C SER A 409 -16.67 -25.79 5.82
N LYS A 410 -16.44 -24.49 5.53
CA LYS A 410 -16.43 -23.95 4.18
C LYS A 410 -15.02 -23.60 3.70
N PHE A 411 -14.16 -23.09 4.58
CA PHE A 411 -12.86 -22.58 4.20
C PHE A 411 -11.72 -23.38 4.80
N LEU A 412 -10.63 -23.49 4.06
CA LEU A 412 -9.32 -23.89 4.55
C LEU A 412 -8.46 -22.63 4.68
N THR A 413 -7.88 -22.40 5.85
CA THR A 413 -6.90 -21.32 6.05
C THR A 413 -5.50 -21.91 6.13
N THR A 414 -4.61 -21.44 5.25
CA THR A 414 -3.19 -21.76 5.27
C THR A 414 -2.40 -20.57 5.78
N ILE A 415 -1.45 -20.82 6.68
CA ILE A 415 -0.61 -19.81 7.33
C ILE A 415 0.84 -20.11 7.00
N LEU A 416 1.52 -19.15 6.38
CA LEU A 416 2.91 -19.25 5.99
C LEU A 416 3.67 -18.04 6.58
N PRO A 417 4.43 -18.21 7.67
CA PRO A 417 5.27 -17.15 8.19
C PRO A 417 6.28 -16.62 7.16
N THR A 418 6.49 -15.31 7.18
CA THR A 418 7.28 -14.60 6.18
C THR A 418 8.27 -13.67 6.87
N PRO A 419 9.58 -13.94 6.79
CA PRO A 419 10.62 -12.95 7.07
C PRO A 419 10.43 -11.69 6.20
N MET A 420 10.28 -10.53 6.83
CA MET A 420 9.98 -9.24 6.17
C MET A 420 10.91 -8.10 6.58
N ALA A 421 12.04 -8.42 7.21
CA ALA A 421 13.19 -7.51 7.31
C ALA A 421 14.46 -8.21 6.83
N LEU A 422 15.38 -7.48 6.21
CA LEU A 422 16.61 -8.06 5.65
C LEU A 422 17.51 -8.72 6.70
N THR A 423 17.35 -8.30 7.96
CA THR A 423 18.11 -8.80 9.12
C THR A 423 17.45 -10.03 9.78
N GLN A 424 16.25 -10.42 9.36
CA GLN A 424 15.58 -11.63 9.84
C GLN A 424 16.14 -12.87 9.15
N GLU A 425 17.25 -13.38 9.68
CA GLU A 425 17.81 -14.69 9.29
C GLU A 425 17.05 -15.87 9.88
N LYS A 426 16.41 -15.63 11.04
CA LYS A 426 15.68 -16.62 11.82
C LYS A 426 14.43 -16.00 12.45
N LEU A 427 13.36 -16.77 12.54
CA LEU A 427 12.07 -16.30 13.00
C LEU A 427 11.43 -17.29 14.00
N PRO A 428 11.54 -17.05 15.32
CA PRO A 428 10.96 -17.92 16.33
C PRO A 428 9.46 -17.63 16.51
N ILE A 429 8.59 -18.54 16.08
CA ILE A 429 7.13 -18.30 16.01
C ILE A 429 6.31 -19.41 16.66
N THR A 430 5.24 -18.98 17.32
CA THR A 430 4.10 -19.85 17.68
C THR A 430 2.80 -19.28 17.10
N ALA A 431 1.94 -20.15 16.59
CA ALA A 431 0.55 -19.84 16.24
C ALA A 431 -0.39 -20.23 17.38
N LEU A 432 -1.22 -19.28 17.82
CA LEU A 432 -2.27 -19.48 18.82
C LEU A 432 -3.64 -19.36 18.15
N PHE A 433 -4.44 -20.42 18.22
CA PHE A 433 -5.77 -20.44 17.60
C PHE A 433 -6.86 -20.18 18.63
N TYR A 434 -7.78 -19.28 18.30
CA TYR A 434 -8.85 -18.83 19.17
C TYR A 434 -10.21 -19.02 18.49
N ASN A 435 -11.22 -19.38 19.29
CA ASN A 435 -12.60 -19.29 18.85
C ASN A 435 -13.14 -17.84 18.96
N TYR A 436 -14.33 -17.61 18.43
CA TYR A 436 -14.99 -16.29 18.43
C TYR A 436 -15.17 -15.68 19.83
N LEU A 437 -15.19 -16.49 20.90
CA LEU A 437 -15.29 -16.04 22.30
C LEU A 437 -13.92 -15.70 22.93
N GLY A 438 -12.82 -15.88 22.20
CA GLY A 438 -11.46 -15.63 22.68
C GLY A 438 -10.88 -16.75 23.53
N LYS A 439 -11.47 -17.94 23.49
CA LYS A 439 -10.87 -19.13 24.11
C LYS A 439 -9.85 -19.74 23.17
N LYS A 440 -8.62 -19.96 23.66
CA LYS A 440 -7.60 -20.72 22.92
C LYS A 440 -8.08 -22.15 22.71
N VAL A 441 -8.09 -22.62 21.47
CA VAL A 441 -8.56 -23.96 21.07
C VAL A 441 -7.44 -24.85 20.56
N ALA A 442 -6.39 -24.28 19.98
CA ALA A 442 -5.21 -25.01 19.51
C ALA A 442 -3.97 -24.11 19.57
N GLU A 443 -2.80 -24.74 19.45
CA GLU A 443 -1.50 -24.08 19.43
C GLU A 443 -0.55 -24.89 18.55
N PHE A 444 0.32 -24.21 17.81
CA PHE A 444 1.34 -24.83 17.01
C PHE A 444 2.66 -24.06 17.12
N GLU A 445 3.72 -24.76 17.49
CA GLU A 445 5.07 -24.21 17.52
C GLU A 445 5.75 -24.48 16.18
N PHE A 446 6.10 -23.41 15.45
CA PHE A 446 6.85 -23.54 14.21
C PHE A 446 8.33 -23.89 14.45
N GLY A 447 8.82 -23.63 15.65
CA GLY A 447 10.25 -23.59 15.91
C GLY A 447 10.85 -22.25 15.49
N GLU A 448 12.16 -22.25 15.29
CA GLU A 448 12.92 -21.12 14.79
C GLU A 448 13.12 -21.29 13.28
N ILE A 449 12.22 -20.72 12.47
CA ILE A 449 12.23 -20.86 11.01
C ILE A 449 13.43 -20.09 10.45
N LEU A 450 14.26 -20.74 9.64
CA LEU A 450 15.31 -20.05 8.89
C LEU A 450 14.71 -19.25 7.74
N ARG A 451 15.33 -18.13 7.38
CA ARG A 451 14.88 -17.29 6.25
C ARG A 451 14.70 -18.07 4.95
N THR A 452 15.57 -19.04 4.69
CA THR A 452 15.55 -19.89 3.49
C THR A 452 14.45 -20.95 3.51
N ASP A 453 13.87 -21.21 4.68
CA ASP A 453 12.90 -22.26 4.88
C ASP A 453 11.51 -21.67 4.78
N SER A 454 10.64 -22.32 4.01
CA SER A 454 9.23 -21.95 3.93
C SER A 454 8.39 -23.10 4.45
N PHE A 455 7.68 -22.85 5.55
CA PHE A 455 6.90 -23.85 6.25
C PHE A 455 5.47 -23.34 6.45
N GLU A 456 4.50 -24.07 5.90
CA GLU A 456 3.08 -23.76 6.05
C GLU A 456 2.38 -24.69 7.04
N ILE A 457 1.35 -24.17 7.70
CA ILE A 457 0.34 -24.98 8.39
C ILE A 457 -1.05 -24.65 7.87
N THR A 458 -2.00 -25.56 8.06
CA THR A 458 -3.41 -25.31 7.75
C THR A 458 -4.26 -25.29 9.01
N SER A 459 -5.44 -24.71 8.92
CA SER A 459 -6.45 -24.71 9.97
C SER A 459 -6.96 -26.10 10.34
N ASP A 460 -6.63 -27.15 9.57
CA ASP A 460 -7.02 -28.53 9.90
C ASP A 460 -6.40 -29.01 11.22
N ILE A 461 -5.29 -28.40 11.66
CA ILE A 461 -4.67 -28.69 12.96
C ILE A 461 -5.62 -28.45 14.15
N ILE A 462 -6.66 -27.64 13.95
CA ILE A 462 -7.65 -27.32 14.98
C ILE A 462 -8.59 -28.51 15.22
N GLY A 463 -8.77 -29.39 14.23
CA GLY A 463 -9.73 -30.50 14.29
C GLY A 463 -11.14 -30.04 14.68
N ASP A 464 -11.87 -30.88 15.43
CA ASP A 464 -13.28 -30.65 15.82
C ASP A 464 -13.45 -29.63 16.97
N CYS A 465 -12.47 -28.75 17.21
CA CYS A 465 -12.44 -27.86 18.38
C CYS A 465 -13.41 -26.66 18.29
N GLY A 466 -14.47 -26.75 17.48
CA GLY A 466 -15.62 -25.84 17.50
C GLY A 466 -15.49 -24.60 16.63
N LEU A 467 -14.74 -24.66 15.52
CA LEU A 467 -14.69 -23.63 14.47
C LEU A 467 -15.49 -23.98 13.21
N ASP A 468 -16.22 -25.09 13.21
CA ASP A 468 -16.86 -25.63 12.01
C ASP A 468 -17.83 -24.64 11.37
N GLU A 469 -18.79 -24.12 12.15
CA GLU A 469 -19.76 -23.12 11.68
C GLU A 469 -19.42 -21.68 12.10
N LYS A 470 -18.49 -21.51 13.05
CA LYS A 470 -18.18 -20.20 13.63
C LYS A 470 -16.73 -19.84 13.39
N ALA A 471 -16.54 -18.72 12.71
CA ALA A 471 -15.22 -18.16 12.45
C ALA A 471 -14.48 -17.85 13.75
N GLY A 472 -13.17 -18.04 13.76
CA GLY A 472 -12.26 -17.68 14.85
C GLY A 472 -11.10 -16.85 14.32
N HIS A 473 -9.96 -16.90 14.98
CA HIS A 473 -8.75 -16.28 14.47
C HIS A 473 -7.49 -16.99 14.98
N VAL A 474 -6.39 -16.73 14.29
CA VAL A 474 -5.05 -17.08 14.74
C VAL A 474 -4.33 -15.81 15.17
N GLU A 475 -3.46 -15.94 16.16
CA GLU A 475 -2.46 -14.94 16.51
C GLU A 475 -1.08 -15.57 16.38
N LEU A 476 -0.25 -15.03 15.47
CA LEU A 476 1.16 -15.36 15.46
C LEU A 476 1.89 -14.48 16.47
N ILE A 477 2.76 -15.08 17.26
CA ILE A 477 3.57 -14.39 18.28
C ILE A 477 5.02 -14.88 18.21
N TYR A 478 5.94 -14.06 18.73
CA TYR A 478 7.31 -14.51 18.96
C TYR A 478 7.38 -15.55 20.08
N ASN A 479 8.17 -16.60 19.85
CA ASN A 479 8.44 -17.62 20.87
C ASN A 479 9.87 -17.45 21.43
N PHE A 480 10.00 -16.67 22.50
CA PHE A 480 11.29 -16.41 23.14
C PHE A 480 11.94 -17.64 23.79
N SER A 481 11.16 -18.70 24.09
CA SER A 481 11.71 -19.91 24.73
C SER A 481 12.63 -20.73 23.82
N ILE A 482 12.50 -20.54 22.50
CA ILE A 482 13.28 -21.23 21.47
C ILE A 482 14.17 -20.27 20.67
N ALA A 483 14.05 -18.96 20.91
CA ALA A 483 14.79 -17.95 20.17
C ALA A 483 16.29 -18.07 20.49
N THR A 484 17.11 -18.22 19.46
CA THR A 484 18.58 -18.21 19.60
C THR A 484 19.18 -16.82 19.40
N HIS A 485 18.39 -15.89 18.86
CA HIS A 485 18.76 -14.50 18.57
C HIS A 485 17.59 -13.57 18.90
N SER A 486 17.92 -12.28 19.08
CA SER A 486 16.91 -11.24 19.29
C SER A 486 16.00 -11.07 18.06
N VAL A 487 14.78 -10.61 18.30
CA VAL A 487 13.77 -10.30 17.27
C VAL A 487 13.72 -8.80 17.04
N ASP A 488 13.02 -8.34 16.00
CA ASP A 488 12.94 -6.93 15.61
C ASP A 488 11.55 -6.30 15.76
N GLY A 489 10.55 -7.06 16.21
CA GLY A 489 9.17 -6.60 16.33
C GLY A 489 8.35 -6.66 15.03
N TRP A 490 8.92 -7.13 13.92
CA TRP A 490 8.30 -7.16 12.60
C TRP A 490 7.91 -8.57 12.14
N LEU A 491 7.00 -9.20 12.88
CA LEU A 491 6.45 -10.51 12.54
C LEU A 491 5.45 -10.38 11.39
N HIS A 492 5.57 -11.23 10.37
CA HIS A 492 4.72 -11.24 9.17
C HIS A 492 4.36 -12.66 8.74
N ALA A 493 3.29 -12.77 7.95
CA ALA A 493 2.90 -14.00 7.29
C ALA A 493 2.11 -13.72 6.00
N LEU A 494 2.18 -14.65 5.06
CA LEU A 494 1.21 -14.82 3.99
C LEU A 494 0.11 -15.77 4.48
N ILE A 495 -1.15 -15.35 4.33
CA ILE A 495 -2.29 -16.14 4.76
C ILE A 495 -3.22 -16.34 3.57
N ARG A 496 -3.51 -17.60 3.28
CA ARG A 496 -4.32 -18.03 2.14
C ARG A 496 -5.63 -18.62 2.64
N TYR A 497 -6.73 -18.19 2.07
CA TYR A 497 -8.08 -18.66 2.36
C TYR A 497 -8.62 -19.36 1.12
N GLU A 498 -8.91 -20.65 1.21
CA GLU A 498 -9.44 -21.45 0.10
C GLU A 498 -10.86 -21.90 0.42
N ASP A 499 -11.81 -21.62 -0.47
CA ASP A 499 -13.14 -22.20 -0.42
C ASP A 499 -13.06 -23.68 -0.83
N LYS A 500 -13.41 -24.59 0.09
CA LYS A 500 -13.25 -26.04 -0.08
C LYS A 500 -14.08 -26.62 -1.22
N ALA A 501 -15.20 -25.99 -1.56
CA ALA A 501 -16.12 -26.50 -2.57
C ALA A 501 -15.72 -26.07 -3.99
N THR A 502 -15.15 -24.87 -4.13
CA THR A 502 -14.91 -24.23 -5.43
C THR A 502 -13.44 -24.04 -5.76
N GLY A 503 -12.56 -24.24 -4.77
CA GLY A 503 -11.12 -23.98 -4.86
C GLY A 503 -10.78 -22.51 -5.10
N HIS A 504 -11.74 -21.58 -4.91
CA HIS A 504 -11.51 -20.13 -4.99
C HIS A 504 -10.64 -19.68 -3.84
N VAL A 505 -9.71 -18.77 -4.09
CA VAL A 505 -8.71 -18.36 -3.11
C VAL A 505 -8.63 -16.85 -2.97
N ALA A 506 -8.49 -16.38 -1.73
CA ALA A 506 -8.04 -15.04 -1.41
C ALA A 506 -6.76 -15.10 -0.57
N GLU A 507 -5.86 -14.14 -0.74
CA GLU A 507 -4.60 -14.04 0.02
C GLU A 507 -4.50 -12.66 0.67
N SER A 508 -4.02 -12.64 1.91
CA SER A 508 -3.78 -11.42 2.66
C SER A 508 -2.44 -11.53 3.39
N SER A 509 -1.77 -10.40 3.58
CA SER A 509 -0.55 -10.33 4.36
C SER A 509 -0.44 -8.97 5.07
N PHE A 510 -0.12 -9.00 6.36
CA PHE A 510 0.00 -7.82 7.22
C PHE A 510 1.06 -8.07 8.31
N GLY A 511 1.54 -6.99 8.94
CA GLY A 511 2.57 -7.05 9.98
C GLY A 511 2.02 -7.09 11.39
N ALA A 512 2.79 -7.61 12.33
CA ALA A 512 2.44 -7.59 13.73
C ALA A 512 2.47 -6.18 14.31
N HIS A 513 1.63 -5.95 15.32
CA HIS A 513 1.65 -4.76 16.15
C HIS A 513 1.46 -5.15 17.61
N ILE A 514 1.61 -4.18 18.52
CA ILE A 514 1.14 -4.30 19.89
C ILE A 514 -0.32 -3.81 19.95
N PHE A 515 -1.17 -4.54 20.67
CA PHE A 515 -2.60 -4.26 20.73
C PHE A 515 -3.08 -4.16 22.18
N ASN A 516 -4.00 -3.22 22.44
CA ASN A 516 -4.79 -3.10 23.68
C ASN A 516 -3.98 -3.32 24.97
N THR A 517 -2.99 -2.46 25.16
CA THR A 517 -2.20 -2.34 26.39
C THR A 517 -1.91 -0.88 26.68
N VAL A 518 -1.71 -0.54 27.95
CA VAL A 518 -1.27 0.81 28.36
C VAL A 518 0.23 1.01 28.24
N LEU A 519 1.00 -0.08 28.12
CA LEU A 519 2.45 -0.02 27.96
C LEU A 519 2.81 0.39 26.54
N THR A 520 3.90 1.15 26.39
CA THR A 520 4.32 1.66 25.09
C THR A 520 5.73 1.22 24.73
N TRP A 521 5.96 0.88 23.47
CA TRP A 521 7.27 0.53 22.91
C TRP A 521 7.48 1.23 21.57
N ASN A 522 8.45 2.15 21.49
CA ASN A 522 8.79 2.88 20.26
C ASN A 522 7.58 3.45 19.50
N GLY A 523 6.60 3.98 20.25
CA GLY A 523 5.38 4.56 19.70
C GLY A 523 4.20 3.59 19.60
N GLU A 524 4.41 2.27 19.66
CA GLU A 524 3.32 1.29 19.77
C GLU A 524 2.77 1.22 21.21
N PRO A 525 1.50 0.81 21.42
CA PRO A 525 0.46 0.64 20.41
C PRO A 525 0.02 2.01 19.86
N GLN A 526 -0.01 2.18 18.53
CA GLN A 526 -0.53 3.41 17.90
C GLN A 526 -1.30 3.09 16.61
N SER A 527 -2.33 3.89 16.33
CA SER A 527 -3.25 3.74 15.18
C SER A 527 -3.11 4.86 14.13
N TYR A 528 -1.93 5.49 14.05
CA TYR A 528 -1.56 6.60 13.16
C TYR A 528 -2.04 8.00 13.63
N SER A 529 -1.09 8.94 13.82
CA SER A 529 -1.25 10.40 14.06
C SER A 529 -1.51 10.94 15.48
N SER A 530 -1.57 10.12 16.54
CA SER A 530 -1.72 10.60 17.93
C SER A 530 -0.72 9.97 18.89
N ASN A 531 -0.36 10.64 19.99
CA ASN A 531 0.49 10.01 21.02
C ASN A 531 -0.09 8.65 21.48
N PRO A 532 0.75 7.62 21.65
CA PRO A 532 0.28 6.33 22.17
C PRO A 532 -0.38 6.49 23.55
N PRO A 533 -1.30 5.57 23.93
CA PRO A 533 -1.57 4.32 23.23
C PRO A 533 -2.68 4.37 22.17
N GLY A 534 -3.35 5.52 21.94
CA GLY A 534 -4.29 5.71 20.81
C GLY A 534 -5.34 4.60 20.61
N LEU A 535 -5.84 3.99 21.69
CA LEU A 535 -6.62 2.73 21.70
C LEU A 535 -8.10 2.92 21.37
N THR A 536 -8.37 3.38 20.15
CA THR A 536 -9.73 3.45 19.61
C THR A 536 -9.77 2.87 18.22
N THR A 537 -10.96 2.47 17.80
CA THR A 537 -11.22 1.92 16.48
C THR A 537 -12.09 2.89 15.69
N ARG A 538 -11.65 3.18 14.47
CA ARG A 538 -12.48 3.71 13.41
C ARG A 538 -12.06 3.05 12.11
N LEU A 539 -12.84 2.10 11.64
CA LEU A 539 -12.59 1.40 10.38
C LEU A 539 -13.63 1.79 9.34
N PHE A 540 -13.23 1.79 8.08
CA PHE A 540 -14.14 1.89 6.97
C PHE A 540 -14.35 0.53 6.35
N LEU A 541 -15.60 0.09 6.38
CA LEU A 541 -16.03 -1.13 5.72
C LEU A 541 -16.57 -0.77 4.34
N ARG A 542 -15.76 -1.09 3.33
CA ARG A 542 -16.17 -1.09 1.93
C ARG A 542 -17.38 -1.99 1.76
N THR A 543 -18.39 -1.51 1.05
CA THR A 543 -19.60 -2.25 0.70
C THR A 543 -19.55 -2.75 -0.75
N ALA A 544 -20.24 -3.84 -1.03
CA ALA A 544 -20.55 -4.26 -2.39
C ALA A 544 -21.44 -3.19 -3.05
N SER A 545 -21.32 -3.01 -4.37
CA SER A 545 -22.14 -2.04 -5.11
C SER A 545 -23.64 -2.27 -4.95
N SER A 546 -24.06 -3.55 -4.91
CA SER A 546 -25.46 -3.93 -4.67
C SER A 546 -25.86 -3.91 -3.19
N MET A 547 -24.90 -3.73 -2.27
CA MET A 547 -25.07 -3.87 -0.82
C MET A 547 -25.77 -5.17 -0.41
N GLY A 548 -25.54 -6.28 -1.11
CA GLY A 548 -26.22 -7.56 -0.87
C GLY A 548 -27.69 -7.57 -1.28
N ILE A 549 -28.14 -6.66 -2.14
CA ILE A 549 -29.52 -6.58 -2.63
C ILE A 549 -29.55 -7.18 -4.03
N SER A 550 -30.12 -8.37 -4.16
CA SER A 550 -30.14 -9.13 -5.42
C SER A 550 -30.78 -8.37 -6.57
N SER A 551 -31.82 -7.57 -6.31
CA SER A 551 -32.50 -6.77 -7.33
C SER A 551 -31.69 -5.59 -7.88
N LEU A 552 -30.60 -5.21 -7.20
CA LEU A 552 -29.71 -4.11 -7.61
C LEU A 552 -28.41 -4.62 -8.27
N ALA A 553 -28.29 -5.93 -8.45
CA ALA A 553 -27.14 -6.54 -9.09
C ALA A 553 -27.12 -6.23 -10.59
N VAL A 554 -26.06 -5.57 -11.06
CA VAL A 554 -25.72 -5.47 -12.48
C VAL A 554 -24.69 -6.57 -12.77
N GLY A 555 -24.84 -7.29 -13.88
CA GLY A 555 -23.89 -8.35 -14.25
C GLY A 555 -24.07 -9.69 -13.50
N GLY A 556 -25.19 -9.88 -12.80
CA GLY A 556 -25.71 -11.21 -12.50
C GLY A 556 -25.63 -11.73 -11.07
N GLU A 557 -24.88 -11.14 -10.13
CA GLU A 557 -24.92 -11.58 -8.73
C GLU A 557 -24.75 -10.45 -7.71
N GLY A 558 -25.78 -10.24 -6.88
CA GLY A 558 -25.82 -9.23 -5.82
C GLY A 558 -24.89 -9.59 -4.68
N ALA A 559 -23.59 -9.33 -4.87
CA ALA A 559 -22.57 -9.61 -3.88
C ALA A 559 -22.90 -8.92 -2.55
N ASP A 560 -22.64 -9.64 -1.47
CA ASP A 560 -22.75 -9.13 -0.12
C ASP A 560 -21.37 -8.77 0.41
N THR A 561 -21.33 -7.94 1.45
CA THR A 561 -20.12 -7.59 2.16
C THR A 561 -20.04 -8.39 3.44
N PHE A 562 -18.88 -8.99 3.69
CA PHE A 562 -18.58 -9.58 4.99
C PHE A 562 -17.42 -8.85 5.66
N CYS A 563 -17.40 -8.93 6.98
CA CYS A 563 -16.36 -8.36 7.82
C CYS A 563 -15.97 -9.36 8.90
N HIS A 564 -14.68 -9.41 9.22
CA HIS A 564 -14.15 -10.16 10.34
C HIS A 564 -13.38 -9.21 11.25
N LEU A 565 -13.96 -8.89 12.40
CA LEU A 565 -13.33 -8.08 13.43
C LEU A 565 -12.67 -8.96 14.46
N ILE A 566 -11.39 -8.70 14.75
CA ILE A 566 -10.62 -9.35 15.79
C ILE A 566 -10.37 -8.32 16.89
N TYR A 567 -10.48 -8.73 18.13
CA TYR A 567 -10.10 -7.94 19.30
C TYR A 567 -8.79 -8.49 19.89
N PRO A 568 -7.65 -8.29 19.22
CA PRO A 568 -6.37 -8.76 19.71
C PRO A 568 -5.97 -8.02 20.99
N ALA A 569 -5.26 -8.67 21.91
CA ALA A 569 -4.77 -8.00 23.10
C ALA A 569 -3.42 -8.58 23.52
N SER A 570 -2.40 -7.71 23.59
CA SER A 570 -1.06 -8.06 24.06
C SER A 570 -1.08 -8.34 25.56
N THR A 571 -1.84 -7.55 26.33
CA THR A 571 -2.12 -7.78 27.76
C THR A 571 -3.63 -7.81 27.99
N PRO A 572 -4.14 -8.42 29.08
CA PRO A 572 -5.57 -8.34 29.41
C PRO A 572 -6.10 -6.89 29.37
N TRP A 573 -7.23 -6.68 28.69
CA TRP A 573 -7.90 -5.37 28.54
C TRP A 573 -9.35 -5.43 29.04
N HIS A 574 -10.22 -4.51 28.59
CA HIS A 574 -11.65 -4.57 28.83
C HIS A 574 -12.24 -5.89 28.31
N THR A 575 -13.05 -6.55 29.12
CA THR A 575 -13.59 -7.90 28.85
C THR A 575 -14.33 -8.00 27.52
N GLU A 576 -15.01 -6.92 27.11
CA GLU A 576 -15.73 -6.84 25.84
C GLU A 576 -15.51 -5.47 25.20
N SER A 577 -15.60 -5.43 23.86
CA SER A 577 -15.65 -4.21 23.08
C SER A 577 -17.02 -3.52 23.20
N ASN A 578 -17.09 -2.22 22.92
CA ASN A 578 -18.33 -1.45 22.80
C ASN A 578 -18.41 -0.85 21.40
N THR A 579 -18.66 -1.74 20.43
CA THR A 579 -18.48 -1.44 19.01
C THR A 579 -19.81 -1.06 18.36
N GLU A 580 -19.82 0.02 17.60
CA GLU A 580 -20.93 0.45 16.75
C GLU A 580 -20.59 0.21 15.28
N VAL A 581 -21.52 -0.44 14.56
CA VAL A 581 -21.50 -0.57 13.10
C VAL A 581 -22.56 0.38 12.57
N ILE A 582 -22.14 1.37 11.78
CA ILE A 582 -22.98 2.50 11.38
C ILE A 582 -23.08 2.52 9.86
N LEU A 583 -24.30 2.38 9.34
CA LEU A 583 -24.62 2.45 7.92
C LEU A 583 -24.91 3.90 7.52
N TYR A 584 -24.22 4.37 6.48
CA TYR A 584 -24.41 5.67 5.87
C TYR A 584 -24.82 5.53 4.41
N ALA A 585 -25.65 6.46 3.95
CA ALA A 585 -25.89 6.66 2.53
C ALA A 585 -24.66 7.30 1.84
N SER A 586 -24.62 7.23 0.51
CA SER A 586 -23.59 7.88 -0.31
C SER A 586 -23.48 9.40 -0.07
N SER A 587 -24.55 10.05 0.41
CA SER A 587 -24.57 11.46 0.81
C SER A 587 -23.96 11.78 2.18
N GLY A 588 -23.52 10.75 2.92
CA GLY A 588 -23.02 10.89 4.29
C GLY A 588 -24.10 11.00 5.36
N LYS A 589 -25.38 10.85 4.98
CA LYS A 589 -26.49 10.72 5.94
C LYS A 589 -26.44 9.35 6.63
N GLN A 590 -26.47 9.35 7.95
CA GLN A 590 -26.62 8.10 8.72
C GLN A 590 -28.01 7.51 8.50
N ILE A 591 -28.07 6.23 8.15
CA ILE A 591 -29.30 5.46 7.92
C ILE A 591 -29.65 4.61 9.12
N ALA A 592 -28.68 3.84 9.62
CA ALA A 592 -28.88 2.92 10.73
C ALA A 592 -27.59 2.75 11.54
N SER A 593 -27.72 2.30 12.79
CA SER A 593 -26.60 1.90 13.64
C SER A 593 -26.98 0.64 14.42
N ARG A 594 -26.01 -0.25 14.62
CA ARG A 594 -26.14 -1.48 15.40
C ARG A 594 -24.94 -1.62 16.33
N LYS A 595 -25.17 -2.14 17.53
CA LYS A 595 -24.11 -2.46 18.48
C LYS A 595 -23.71 -3.93 18.35
N ILE A 596 -22.40 -4.17 18.41
CA ILE A 596 -21.82 -5.51 18.53
C ILE A 596 -20.79 -5.50 19.66
N ASN A 597 -20.73 -6.60 20.41
CA ASN A 597 -19.76 -6.79 21.47
C ASN A 597 -18.86 -7.97 21.09
N ILE A 598 -17.54 -7.78 21.23
CA ILE A 598 -16.51 -8.77 20.94
C ILE A 598 -15.75 -9.01 22.23
N ALA A 599 -15.61 -10.27 22.66
CA ALA A 599 -14.82 -10.59 23.83
C ALA A 599 -13.34 -10.21 23.61
N CYS A 600 -12.63 -9.78 24.67
CA CYS A 600 -11.20 -9.56 24.61
C CYS A 600 -10.47 -10.83 24.17
N GLY A 601 -9.64 -10.72 23.14
CA GLY A 601 -8.97 -11.87 22.53
C GLY A 601 -9.88 -12.74 21.67
N GLY A 602 -11.12 -12.32 21.40
CA GLY A 602 -12.10 -12.98 20.53
C GLY A 602 -12.27 -12.29 19.18
N SER A 603 -13.27 -12.73 18.41
CA SER A 603 -13.55 -12.18 17.08
C SER A 603 -15.02 -12.31 16.68
N LYS A 604 -15.41 -11.55 15.65
CA LYS A 604 -16.76 -11.52 15.10
C LYS A 604 -16.73 -11.46 13.59
N TYR A 605 -17.22 -12.52 12.96
CA TYR A 605 -17.56 -12.59 11.54
C TYR A 605 -19.04 -12.27 11.34
N PHE A 606 -19.38 -11.48 10.32
CA PHE A 606 -20.75 -11.17 9.93
C PHE A 606 -20.83 -10.73 8.47
N LEU A 607 -21.99 -10.93 7.84
CA LEU A 607 -22.37 -10.26 6.60
C LEU A 607 -23.18 -9.00 6.90
N ILE A 608 -23.11 -7.99 6.04
CA ILE A 608 -23.86 -6.73 6.26
C ILE A 608 -25.38 -6.96 6.15
N SER A 609 -25.81 -7.92 5.35
CA SER A 609 -27.23 -8.31 5.25
C SER A 609 -27.78 -8.96 6.52
N GLU A 610 -26.91 -9.47 7.39
CA GLU A 610 -27.28 -10.01 8.71
C GLU A 610 -27.37 -8.90 9.79
N ILE A 611 -26.79 -7.72 9.52
CA ILE A 611 -26.77 -6.59 10.44
C ILE A 611 -27.84 -5.55 10.11
N PHE A 612 -28.06 -5.29 8.82
CA PHE A 612 -28.97 -4.26 8.32
C PHE A 612 -30.06 -4.86 7.43
N GLU A 613 -31.29 -4.43 7.69
CA GLU A 613 -32.46 -4.87 6.92
C GLU A 613 -32.36 -4.41 5.47
N GLU A 614 -33.03 -5.12 4.56
CA GLU A 614 -32.99 -4.80 3.13
C GLU A 614 -33.46 -3.36 2.84
N ASP A 615 -34.49 -2.86 3.53
CA ASP A 615 -34.98 -1.49 3.37
C ASP A 615 -33.96 -0.44 3.84
N GLU A 616 -33.18 -0.73 4.90
CA GLU A 616 -32.10 0.14 5.35
C GLU A 616 -30.97 0.18 4.31
N ARG A 617 -30.60 -0.98 3.75
CA ARG A 617 -29.59 -1.09 2.69
C ARG A 617 -30.06 -0.40 1.40
N LYS A 618 -31.34 -0.53 1.03
CA LYS A 618 -31.96 0.20 -0.08
C LYS A 618 -31.95 1.70 0.16
N ALA A 619 -32.26 2.16 1.36
CA ALA A 619 -32.20 3.58 1.71
C ALA A 619 -30.77 4.13 1.65
N ALA A 620 -29.77 3.35 2.04
CA ALA A 620 -28.37 3.73 1.89
C ALA A 620 -27.92 3.81 0.42
N TYR A 621 -28.49 2.97 -0.45
CA TYR A 621 -28.23 2.96 -1.88
C TYR A 621 -28.96 4.09 -2.66
N GLN A 622 -30.24 4.37 -2.34
CA GLN A 622 -31.11 5.20 -3.18
C GLN A 622 -31.00 6.72 -2.98
N ILE A 623 -30.38 7.19 -1.90
CA ILE A 623 -30.32 8.63 -1.63
C ILE A 623 -29.33 9.28 -2.62
N ASP A 624 -29.88 10.11 -3.51
CA ASP A 624 -29.19 10.96 -4.49
C ASP A 624 -28.71 10.29 -5.80
N GLY A 625 -29.15 9.07 -6.11
CA GLY A 625 -28.86 8.41 -7.40
C GLY A 625 -27.38 8.06 -7.62
N VAL A 626 -26.56 8.19 -6.56
CA VAL A 626 -25.16 7.81 -6.53
C VAL A 626 -25.03 6.48 -5.82
N ASN A 627 -24.52 5.49 -6.54
CA ASN A 627 -24.24 4.15 -6.03
C ASN A 627 -23.25 4.24 -4.84
N ASN A 628 -23.44 3.36 -3.84
CA ASN A 628 -22.50 3.02 -2.76
C ASN A 628 -22.70 3.77 -1.43
N GLY A 629 -23.69 3.31 -0.64
CA GLY A 629 -23.68 3.53 0.81
C GLY A 629 -22.45 2.88 1.45
N TYR A 630 -22.01 3.34 2.61
CA TYR A 630 -20.78 2.86 3.26
C TYR A 630 -20.98 2.62 4.75
N ILE A 631 -20.07 1.86 5.35
CA ILE A 631 -20.15 1.50 6.78
C ILE A 631 -18.93 2.02 7.54
N ILE A 632 -19.18 2.61 8.71
CA ILE A 632 -18.14 2.96 9.68
C ILE A 632 -18.28 2.05 10.89
N ILE A 633 -17.18 1.43 11.29
CA ILE A 633 -17.08 0.64 12.52
C ILE A 633 -16.32 1.48 13.54
N ARG A 634 -16.92 1.71 14.71
CA ARG A 634 -16.36 2.57 15.73
C ARG A 634 -16.33 1.88 17.08
N ASP A 635 -15.20 1.99 17.77
CA ASP A 635 -15.06 1.60 19.17
C ASP A 635 -14.18 2.63 19.88
N THR A 636 -14.57 3.09 21.07
CA THR A 636 -13.79 4.07 21.85
C THR A 636 -13.10 3.44 23.06
N THR A 637 -13.22 2.12 23.22
CA THR A 637 -12.73 1.35 24.37
C THR A 637 -11.54 0.47 24.00
N CYS A 638 -11.43 0.05 22.74
CA CYS A 638 -10.33 -0.77 22.26
C CYS A 638 -9.96 -0.49 20.79
N ARG A 639 -8.77 -0.97 20.41
CA ARG A 639 -8.29 -1.12 19.02
C ARG A 639 -8.68 -2.51 18.50
N LEU A 640 -9.58 -2.56 17.52
CA LEU A 640 -9.93 -3.76 16.77
C LEU A 640 -9.06 -3.83 15.52
N PHE A 641 -8.83 -5.05 15.07
CA PHE A 641 -8.21 -5.32 13.78
C PHE A 641 -9.26 -5.93 12.85
N GLY A 642 -9.46 -5.32 11.68
CA GLY A 642 -10.55 -5.69 10.79
C GLY A 642 -10.05 -6.29 9.49
N TYR A 643 -10.80 -7.26 8.99
CA TYR A 643 -10.71 -7.74 7.62
C TYR A 643 -12.06 -7.52 6.93
N HIS A 644 -12.01 -7.22 5.64
CA HIS A 644 -13.20 -6.99 4.83
C HIS A 644 -13.14 -7.82 3.56
N GLY A 645 -14.32 -8.16 3.05
CA GLY A 645 -14.43 -8.96 1.86
C GLY A 645 -15.78 -8.81 1.20
N LEU A 646 -15.82 -9.19 -0.08
CA LEU A 646 -17.07 -9.35 -0.81
C LEU A 646 -17.30 -10.84 -1.03
N ILE A 647 -18.55 -11.28 -0.98
CA ILE A 647 -18.94 -12.63 -1.33
C ILE A 647 -20.02 -12.58 -2.39
N SER A 648 -19.81 -13.29 -3.49
CA SER A 648 -20.78 -13.46 -4.58
C SER A 648 -22.12 -14.00 -4.04
N ALA A 649 -23.22 -13.71 -4.74
CA ALA A 649 -24.55 -14.13 -4.29
C ALA A 649 -24.70 -15.66 -4.29
N CYS A 650 -24.04 -16.38 -5.21
CA CYS A 650 -23.98 -17.84 -5.18
C CYS A 650 -23.03 -18.40 -4.12
N GLY A 651 -22.25 -17.52 -3.46
CA GLY A 651 -21.30 -17.89 -2.42
C GLY A 651 -20.07 -18.65 -2.91
N LYS A 652 -19.84 -18.72 -4.22
CA LYS A 652 -18.76 -19.51 -4.86
C LYS A 652 -17.48 -18.72 -5.12
N ALA A 653 -17.55 -17.41 -5.04
CA ALA A 653 -16.43 -16.48 -5.16
C ALA A 653 -16.44 -15.51 -3.98
N PHE A 654 -15.25 -15.15 -3.52
CA PHE A 654 -15.10 -14.16 -2.46
C PHE A 654 -13.77 -13.42 -2.58
N SER A 655 -13.73 -12.20 -2.05
CA SER A 655 -12.50 -11.45 -1.84
C SER A 655 -12.28 -11.25 -0.34
N LEU A 656 -11.03 -11.13 0.09
CA LEU A 656 -10.68 -10.88 1.49
C LEU A 656 -9.34 -10.17 1.57
N ASP A 657 -9.29 -9.08 2.33
CA ASP A 657 -8.06 -8.43 2.73
C ASP A 657 -8.26 -7.67 4.05
N HIS A 658 -7.19 -7.18 4.66
CA HIS A 658 -7.27 -6.40 5.89
C HIS A 658 -7.77 -4.97 5.64
N MET A 659 -8.31 -4.34 6.69
CA MET A 659 -8.93 -3.03 6.65
C MET A 659 -7.98 -1.92 7.13
N PHE A 660 -8.20 -0.71 6.64
CA PHE A 660 -7.57 0.48 7.23
C PHE A 660 -8.37 1.06 8.39
N GLY A 661 -7.62 1.56 9.38
CA GLY A 661 -8.09 2.57 10.33
C GLY A 661 -8.00 3.99 9.77
N PHE A 662 -8.90 4.87 10.23
CA PHE A 662 -8.95 6.31 9.93
C PHE A 662 -8.73 7.19 11.16
#